data_AF-A0A158PJR5-F1
#
_entry.id   AF-A0A158PJR5-F1
#
_cell.length_a   1.000
_cell.length_b   1.000
_cell.length_c   1.000
_cell.angle_alpha   90.00
_cell.angle_beta   90.00
_cell.angle_gamma   90.00
#
_symmetry.space_group_name_H-M   'P 1'
#
loop_
_entity.id
_entity.type
_entity.pdbx_description
1 polymer ?
#
loop_
_entity_poly.entity_id
_entity_poly.type
_entity_poly.pdbx_seq_one_letter_code
_entity_poly.pdbx_strand_id
1 'polypeptide(L)'
;MHLPLPISHSLFNKKKEEWQRSPVASEALRPWCDSSRLPLSHLDLTGADLTDTLLADLLEAHQTAITQLDLTNVKVCASHYLYHLRFPEDEENSPNDLLRRVFEPLNDLRTLDLSYWNRMEDLRCVHPLHLTTLILFDVPDLYRTIDSVITMTELRFLDLSQSSRETGLYPRPVTALHKIVTHLKHLTCLDISSTNLAAQPSPKDWPGNVRSDIVGLRFLSKPLYFIGLFNCENASHFGEIPAKHISGDANEDQVIMALQMYKDRAGLLQSVLNESYQLYRFGNSNPLVRHTEALHLVLTAMQNHLEDSTLQIAGSASLFYIIRKVSMNRDTKKRVVSALLSGMETHMEEQVMVRNCCLSLCQFEIPQEILFDYSRLAILLVTVLQHHNADNLTQRIVVFLLNSMACHVEGDQKVQVGSFGAIEMILDQIRRKLGTNVCDDVMEVGWSFLWNITDETPVNCERFLKADGLLLFHKCFDAFRNERELVRNMMGLIGNIAEVDSLRSQLMNDDYVKIFSALLDLVEDSIEISYNSAGVLAHMVSDGEDAWRNLTIKREQVMASIVKATETWRLDTRRFINYRSFRPILRLLPLWHAYASQHWAVWALANLTTTDESPYCVALYYYVRTWDLTVLHLVYDVRTTEPVRRLALMVLSNIENWVCALQNCSFF
;
A
#
# COMPACT_ATOMS: atom_id res chain seq x y z
N MET A 1 -16.55 14.58 45.67
CA MET A 1 -17.22 15.17 44.50
C MET A 1 -17.85 14.01 43.73
N HIS A 2 -19.17 14.01 43.57
CA HIS A 2 -19.91 13.03 42.77
C HIS A 2 -19.83 13.45 41.30
N LEU A 3 -19.29 12.59 40.44
CA LEU A 3 -19.26 12.87 38.99
C LEU A 3 -20.51 12.29 38.31
N PRO A 4 -21.11 13.04 37.36
CA PRO A 4 -22.14 12.51 36.48
C PRO A 4 -21.66 11.25 35.76
N LEU A 5 -22.57 10.27 35.59
CA LEU A 5 -22.31 8.99 34.93
C LEU A 5 -21.57 9.11 33.57
N PRO A 6 -21.92 10.04 32.66
CA PRO A 6 -21.19 10.18 31.39
C PRO A 6 -19.73 10.63 31.56
N ILE A 7 -19.45 11.46 32.57
CA ILE A 7 -18.10 11.96 32.86
C ILE A 7 -17.27 10.84 33.48
N SER A 8 -17.85 10.08 34.41
CA SER A 8 -17.21 8.90 35.00
C SER A 8 -16.80 7.87 33.95
N HIS A 9 -17.71 7.57 33.00
CA HIS A 9 -17.43 6.71 31.85
C HIS A 9 -16.32 7.24 30.95
N SER A 10 -16.34 8.53 30.61
CA SER A 10 -15.28 9.14 29.79
C SER A 10 -13.90 9.05 30.46
N LEU A 11 -13.83 9.25 31.78
CA LEU A 11 -12.59 9.09 32.54
C LEU A 11 -12.12 7.64 32.58
N PHE A 12 -13.05 6.70 32.77
CA PHE A 12 -12.74 5.27 32.78
C PHE A 12 -12.22 4.79 31.44
N ASN A 13 -12.88 5.16 30.33
CA ASN A 13 -12.45 4.81 28.97
C ASN A 13 -11.08 5.40 28.62
N LYS A 14 -10.78 6.63 29.09
CA LYS A 14 -9.45 7.20 28.92
C LYS A 14 -8.37 6.39 29.66
N LYS A 15 -8.69 5.85 30.84
CA LYS A 15 -7.79 4.92 31.53
C LYS A 15 -7.65 3.59 30.78
N LYS A 16 -8.71 3.11 30.14
CA LYS A 16 -8.66 1.92 29.28
C LYS A 16 -7.63 2.05 28.18
N GLU A 17 -7.64 3.17 27.46
CA GLU A 17 -6.64 3.45 26.42
C GLU A 17 -5.20 3.46 26.95
N GLU A 18 -4.99 3.85 28.23
CA GLU A 18 -3.67 3.83 28.86
C GLU A 18 -3.20 2.40 29.14
N TRP A 19 -4.04 1.54 29.76
CA TRP A 19 -3.63 0.17 30.11
C TRP A 19 -3.57 -0.79 28.93
N GLN A 20 -4.27 -0.50 27.84
CA GLN A 20 -4.16 -1.27 26.60
C GLN A 20 -2.84 -1.02 25.87
N ARG A 21 -2.18 0.13 26.09
CA ARG A 21 -0.88 0.46 25.47
C ARG A 21 0.31 -0.03 26.29
N SER A 22 0.17 -0.10 27.61
CA SER A 22 1.21 -0.54 28.53
C SER A 22 0.54 -1.08 29.79
N PRO A 23 1.01 -2.19 30.40
CA PRO A 23 0.42 -2.70 31.64
C PRO A 23 0.49 -1.61 32.73
N VAL A 24 -0.67 -1.02 33.05
CA VAL A 24 -0.79 -0.05 34.14
C VAL A 24 -0.87 -0.81 35.46
N ALA A 25 -0.25 -0.27 36.51
CA ALA A 25 -0.43 -0.78 37.86
C ALA A 25 -1.93 -0.80 38.22
N SER A 26 -2.45 -1.98 38.54
CA SER A 26 -3.84 -2.24 38.97
C SER A 26 -4.39 -1.20 39.97
N GLU A 27 -3.52 -0.60 40.80
CA GLU A 27 -3.85 0.48 41.72
C GLU A 27 -4.50 1.72 41.09
N ALA A 28 -4.27 1.99 39.80
CA ALA A 28 -4.87 3.12 39.09
C ALA A 28 -6.41 3.03 39.00
N LEU A 29 -6.98 1.82 39.13
CA LEU A 29 -8.41 1.59 39.09
C LEU A 29 -9.10 1.68 40.46
N ARG A 30 -8.34 1.69 41.56
CA ARG A 30 -8.90 1.81 42.92
C ARG A 30 -9.86 2.98 43.13
N PRO A 31 -9.70 4.17 42.50
CA PRO A 31 -10.68 5.25 42.64
C PRO A 31 -12.10 4.84 42.21
N TRP A 32 -12.23 3.92 41.25
CA TRP A 32 -13.53 3.42 40.76
C TRP A 32 -14.17 2.39 41.68
N CYS A 33 -13.51 1.96 42.76
CA CYS A 33 -14.17 1.18 43.83
C CYS A 33 -15.10 2.05 44.72
N ASP A 34 -15.21 3.36 44.44
CA ASP A 34 -16.18 4.26 45.08
C ASP A 34 -17.23 4.73 44.05
N SER A 35 -18.28 3.94 43.88
CA SER A 35 -19.39 4.24 42.96
C SER A 35 -20.18 5.49 43.35
N SER A 36 -20.11 5.93 44.61
CA SER A 36 -20.72 7.18 45.06
C SER A 36 -20.02 8.40 44.46
N ARG A 37 -18.75 8.26 44.03
CA ARG A 37 -17.98 9.33 43.39
C ARG A 37 -17.85 9.13 41.89
N LEU A 38 -17.57 7.91 41.46
CA LEU A 38 -17.28 7.53 40.09
C LEU A 38 -18.22 6.40 39.65
N PRO A 39 -19.53 6.68 39.50
CA PRO A 39 -20.51 5.65 39.15
C PRO A 39 -20.24 5.11 37.74
N LEU A 40 -20.44 3.81 37.55
CA LEU A 40 -20.39 3.15 36.24
C LEU A 40 -21.61 2.25 36.07
N SER A 41 -22.11 2.19 34.83
CA SER A 41 -23.22 1.29 34.43
C SER A 41 -22.78 0.20 33.46
N HIS A 42 -21.57 0.34 32.93
CA HIS A 42 -20.87 -0.56 32.02
C HIS A 42 -19.43 -0.61 32.50
N LEU A 43 -18.92 -1.82 32.75
CA LEU A 43 -17.57 -2.03 33.26
C LEU A 43 -16.79 -2.85 32.23
N ASP A 44 -15.93 -2.16 31.50
CA ASP A 44 -15.11 -2.75 30.44
C ASP A 44 -13.66 -2.88 30.88
N LEU A 45 -13.30 -4.10 31.26
CA LEU A 45 -11.99 -4.44 31.77
C LEU A 45 -11.14 -5.16 30.70
N THR A 46 -11.48 -5.03 29.42
CA THR A 46 -10.78 -5.71 28.33
C THR A 46 -9.25 -5.57 28.44
N GLY A 47 -8.57 -6.72 28.50
CA GLY A 47 -7.10 -6.81 28.58
C GLY A 47 -6.48 -6.33 29.89
N ALA A 48 -7.28 -6.03 30.92
CA ALA A 48 -6.77 -5.61 32.20
C ALA A 48 -6.08 -6.77 32.95
N ASP A 49 -4.95 -6.46 33.61
CA ASP A 49 -4.27 -7.36 34.53
C ASP A 49 -4.65 -6.98 35.96
N LEU A 50 -5.54 -7.77 36.57
CA LEU A 50 -6.18 -7.42 37.83
C LEU A 50 -5.89 -8.47 38.90
N THR A 51 -5.63 -8.00 40.11
CA THR A 51 -5.75 -8.84 41.29
C THR A 51 -7.22 -9.16 41.54
N ASP A 52 -7.52 -10.39 41.94
CA ASP A 52 -8.86 -10.86 42.30
C ASP A 52 -9.58 -9.92 43.28
N THR A 53 -8.86 -9.37 44.27
CA THR A 53 -9.40 -8.40 45.24
C THR A 53 -9.93 -7.14 44.57
N LEU A 54 -9.20 -6.61 43.60
CA LEU A 54 -9.59 -5.38 42.92
C LEU A 54 -10.80 -5.62 42.01
N LEU A 55 -10.85 -6.78 41.34
CA LEU A 55 -12.02 -7.17 40.55
C LEU A 55 -13.26 -7.27 41.43
N ALA A 56 -13.14 -7.95 42.58
CA ALA A 56 -14.24 -8.07 43.55
C ALA A 56 -14.67 -6.68 44.07
N ASP A 57 -13.73 -5.83 44.50
CA ASP A 57 -14.02 -4.49 45.01
C ASP A 57 -14.73 -3.61 43.96
N LEU A 58 -14.32 -3.70 42.68
CA LEU A 58 -14.97 -2.99 41.58
C LEU A 58 -16.41 -3.49 41.35
N LEU A 59 -16.60 -4.81 41.31
CA LEU A 59 -17.92 -5.39 41.06
C LEU A 59 -18.87 -5.13 42.23
N GLU A 60 -18.41 -5.25 43.47
CA GLU A 60 -19.17 -4.91 44.68
C GLU A 60 -19.59 -3.43 44.69
N ALA A 61 -18.65 -2.53 44.37
CA ALA A 61 -18.93 -1.09 44.35
C ALA A 61 -20.08 -0.73 43.40
N HIS A 62 -20.19 -1.40 42.25
CA HIS A 62 -21.16 -1.09 41.20
C HIS A 62 -22.29 -2.13 41.06
N GLN A 63 -22.44 -3.04 42.01
CA GLN A 63 -23.34 -4.21 41.90
C GLN A 63 -24.81 -3.86 41.63
N THR A 64 -25.26 -2.67 42.07
CA THR A 64 -26.65 -2.20 41.89
C THR A 64 -26.88 -1.37 40.63
N ALA A 65 -25.84 -1.14 39.81
CA ALA A 65 -25.91 -0.25 38.65
C ALA A 65 -25.30 -0.85 37.37
N ILE A 66 -24.42 -1.86 37.49
CA ILE A 66 -23.83 -2.54 36.35
C ILE A 66 -24.91 -3.31 35.57
N THR A 67 -24.98 -2.99 34.28
CA THR A 67 -25.85 -3.68 33.32
C THR A 67 -25.04 -4.43 32.25
N GLN A 68 -23.76 -4.11 32.12
CA GLN A 68 -22.85 -4.70 31.15
C GLN A 68 -21.46 -4.86 31.76
N LEU A 69 -20.87 -6.04 31.56
CA LEU A 69 -19.55 -6.41 32.07
C LEU A 69 -18.75 -7.07 30.97
N ASP A 70 -17.60 -6.49 30.61
CA ASP A 70 -16.68 -7.04 29.63
C ASP A 70 -15.37 -7.42 30.32
N LEU A 71 -15.09 -8.72 30.34
CA LEU A 71 -13.91 -9.34 30.93
C LEU A 71 -13.01 -9.98 29.86
N THR A 72 -13.12 -9.55 28.61
CA THR A 72 -12.34 -10.05 27.47
C THR A 72 -10.84 -10.05 27.80
N ASN A 73 -10.21 -11.23 27.73
CA ASN A 73 -8.78 -11.43 27.98
C ASN A 73 -8.28 -10.82 29.32
N VAL A 74 -9.13 -10.79 30.35
CA VAL A 74 -8.72 -10.37 31.70
C VAL A 74 -7.87 -11.47 32.32
N LYS A 75 -6.65 -11.12 32.71
CA LYS A 75 -5.82 -12.00 33.53
C LYS A 75 -6.22 -11.81 34.98
N VAL A 76 -7.02 -12.73 35.48
CA VAL A 76 -7.31 -12.84 36.91
C VAL A 76 -6.22 -13.72 37.50
N CYS A 77 -5.46 -13.20 38.45
CA CYS A 77 -4.49 -13.99 39.20
C CYS A 77 -5.24 -14.98 40.08
N ALA A 78 -5.70 -16.11 39.51
CA ALA A 78 -6.09 -17.31 40.23
C ALA A 78 -4.88 -17.86 41.02
N SER A 79 -4.49 -17.10 42.02
CA SER A 79 -3.38 -17.29 42.90
C SER A 79 -4.01 -17.74 44.20
N HIS A 80 -3.54 -18.88 44.69
CA HIS A 80 -3.88 -19.50 45.98
C HIS A 80 -3.82 -18.55 47.20
N TYR A 81 -3.41 -17.29 47.04
CA TYR A 81 -3.12 -16.35 48.11
C TYR A 81 -4.34 -15.64 48.73
N LEU A 82 -5.51 -15.69 48.09
CA LEU A 82 -6.73 -15.08 48.65
C LEU A 82 -7.34 -15.86 49.82
N TYR A 83 -6.89 -17.10 50.05
CA TYR A 83 -7.44 -17.95 51.09
C TYR A 83 -7.07 -17.50 52.51
N HIS A 84 -5.95 -16.78 52.70
CA HIS A 84 -5.39 -16.58 54.04
C HIS A 84 -5.72 -15.26 54.74
N LEU A 85 -6.38 -14.29 54.09
CA LEU A 85 -6.49 -12.93 54.65
C LEU A 85 -7.90 -12.41 54.97
N ARG A 86 -9.00 -13.09 54.59
CA ARG A 86 -10.36 -12.60 54.91
C ARG A 86 -11.42 -13.63 55.33
N PHE A 87 -11.20 -14.95 55.23
CA PHE A 87 -12.24 -15.93 55.53
C PHE A 87 -11.71 -17.16 56.30
N PRO A 88 -12.44 -17.70 57.30
CA PRO A 88 -11.99 -18.85 58.10
C PRO A 88 -11.92 -20.16 57.29
N GLU A 89 -11.07 -21.09 57.74
CA GLU A 89 -10.49 -22.28 57.08
C GLU A 89 -11.42 -23.42 56.59
N ASP A 90 -12.73 -23.23 56.46
CA ASP A 90 -13.62 -24.36 56.15
C ASP A 90 -14.22 -24.25 54.74
N GLU A 91 -13.57 -24.87 53.74
CA GLU A 91 -14.09 -25.42 52.45
C GLU A 91 -13.13 -25.11 51.27
N GLU A 92 -12.43 -26.13 50.75
CA GLU A 92 -11.74 -26.09 49.45
C GLU A 92 -12.70 -25.61 48.35
N ASN A 93 -12.74 -24.30 48.14
CA ASN A 93 -13.65 -23.65 47.20
C ASN A 93 -12.90 -23.45 45.88
N SER A 94 -13.47 -23.97 44.80
CA SER A 94 -12.91 -23.85 43.46
C SER A 94 -12.88 -22.38 43.02
N PRO A 95 -12.03 -21.97 42.06
CA PRO A 95 -12.08 -20.62 41.47
C PRO A 95 -13.47 -20.22 40.97
N ASN A 96 -14.30 -21.19 40.57
CA ASN A 96 -15.69 -21.00 40.18
C ASN A 96 -16.60 -20.56 41.34
N ASP A 97 -16.33 -21.01 42.57
CA ASP A 97 -17.12 -20.62 43.75
C ASP A 97 -16.85 -19.16 44.13
N LEU A 98 -15.60 -18.70 43.95
CA LEU A 98 -15.23 -17.30 44.17
C LEU A 98 -15.91 -16.39 43.14
N LEU A 99 -15.83 -16.74 41.84
CA LEU A 99 -16.52 -16.00 40.79
C LEU A 99 -18.04 -15.98 40.98
N ARG A 100 -18.62 -17.11 41.42
CA ARG A 100 -20.05 -17.19 41.73
C ARG A 100 -20.45 -16.17 42.80
N ARG A 101 -19.69 -16.07 43.89
CA ARG A 101 -19.95 -15.09 44.97
C ARG A 101 -19.84 -13.65 44.48
N VAL A 102 -19.00 -13.40 43.49
CA VAL A 102 -18.80 -12.06 42.90
C VAL A 102 -19.91 -11.72 41.89
N PHE A 103 -20.44 -12.71 41.17
CA PHE A 103 -21.52 -12.52 40.20
C PHE A 103 -22.92 -12.54 40.82
N GLU A 104 -23.15 -13.30 41.88
CA GLU A 104 -24.45 -13.43 42.55
C GLU A 104 -25.11 -12.07 42.94
N PRO A 105 -24.37 -11.04 43.39
CA PRO A 105 -24.96 -9.73 43.69
C PRO A 105 -25.37 -8.89 42.45
N LEU A 106 -24.91 -9.24 41.25
CA LEU A 106 -25.06 -8.45 40.01
C LEU A 106 -26.44 -8.65 39.34
N ASN A 107 -27.51 -8.37 40.08
CA ASN A 107 -28.89 -8.69 39.69
C ASN A 107 -29.38 -8.00 38.39
N ASP A 108 -28.82 -6.83 38.08
CA ASP A 108 -29.19 -6.02 36.90
C ASP A 108 -28.29 -6.27 35.68
N LEU A 109 -27.29 -7.16 35.80
CA LEU A 109 -26.39 -7.48 34.70
C LEU A 109 -27.14 -8.18 33.56
N ARG A 110 -27.03 -7.65 32.34
CA ARG A 110 -27.69 -8.16 31.13
C ARG A 110 -26.71 -8.63 30.07
N THR A 111 -25.51 -8.05 30.01
CA THR A 111 -24.48 -8.41 29.04
C THR A 111 -23.21 -8.84 29.77
N LEU A 112 -22.72 -10.03 29.45
CA LEU A 112 -21.46 -10.54 29.94
C LEU A 112 -20.58 -11.02 28.77
N ASP A 113 -19.38 -10.48 28.68
CA ASP A 113 -18.34 -10.93 27.74
C ASP A 113 -17.20 -11.59 28.52
N LEU A 114 -16.94 -12.87 28.23
CA LEU A 114 -15.86 -13.68 28.81
C LEU A 114 -14.90 -14.17 27.71
N SER A 115 -14.77 -13.44 26.62
CA SER A 115 -13.93 -13.83 25.49
C SER A 115 -12.49 -14.11 25.93
N TYR A 116 -11.87 -15.16 25.38
CA TYR A 116 -10.53 -15.66 25.69
C TYR A 116 -10.30 -16.19 27.11
N TRP A 117 -11.35 -16.44 27.90
CA TRP A 117 -11.20 -17.07 29.22
C TRP A 117 -10.78 -18.53 29.10
N ASN A 118 -9.80 -18.96 29.90
CA ASN A 118 -9.16 -20.28 29.76
C ASN A 118 -9.57 -21.33 30.79
N ARG A 119 -10.42 -20.99 31.78
CA ARG A 119 -10.76 -21.87 32.92
C ARG A 119 -12.23 -21.77 33.33
N MET A 120 -13.15 -22.12 32.43
CA MET A 120 -14.58 -22.09 32.76
C MET A 120 -15.11 -23.36 33.45
N GLU A 121 -14.37 -24.48 33.44
CA GLU A 121 -14.87 -25.82 33.82
C GLU A 121 -16.27 -26.12 33.25
N ASP A 122 -17.34 -25.74 33.95
CA ASP A 122 -18.74 -25.89 33.54
C ASP A 122 -19.57 -24.61 33.55
N LEU A 123 -18.99 -23.43 33.80
CA LEU A 123 -19.68 -22.13 33.77
C LEU A 123 -20.77 -21.98 34.86
N ARG A 124 -20.79 -22.82 35.91
CA ARG A 124 -21.78 -22.70 37.00
C ARG A 124 -21.76 -21.35 37.72
N CYS A 125 -20.63 -20.64 37.69
CA CYS A 125 -20.47 -19.33 38.33
C CYS A 125 -21.41 -18.26 37.79
N VAL A 126 -21.86 -18.35 36.53
CA VAL A 126 -22.77 -17.37 35.92
C VAL A 126 -24.25 -17.72 36.08
N HIS A 127 -24.58 -18.90 36.61
CA HIS A 127 -25.97 -19.35 36.79
C HIS A 127 -26.89 -18.37 37.57
N PRO A 128 -26.41 -17.60 38.57
CA PRO A 128 -27.25 -16.61 39.25
C PRO A 128 -27.71 -15.45 38.37
N LEU A 129 -27.06 -15.22 37.22
CA LEU A 129 -27.26 -14.03 36.39
C LEU A 129 -28.44 -14.18 35.43
N HIS A 130 -29.18 -13.09 35.26
CA HIS A 130 -30.29 -12.99 34.31
C HIS A 130 -29.85 -12.30 33.01
N LEU A 131 -28.94 -12.94 32.29
CA LEU A 131 -28.31 -12.40 31.08
C LEU A 131 -29.23 -12.45 29.87
N THR A 132 -29.15 -11.40 29.04
CA THR A 132 -29.71 -11.38 27.68
C THR A 132 -28.63 -11.57 26.61
N THR A 133 -27.37 -11.29 26.94
CA THR A 133 -26.22 -11.42 26.05
C THR A 133 -25.08 -12.11 26.78
N LEU A 134 -24.57 -13.19 26.19
CA LEU A 134 -23.40 -13.93 26.67
C LEU A 134 -22.44 -14.15 25.50
N ILE A 135 -21.21 -13.64 25.64
CA ILE A 135 -20.15 -13.78 24.64
C ILE A 135 -19.03 -14.65 25.21
N LEU A 136 -18.75 -15.76 24.51
CA LEU A 136 -17.75 -16.76 24.89
C LEU A 136 -16.77 -17.01 23.73
N PHE A 137 -16.40 -15.95 23.00
CA PHE A 137 -15.49 -16.05 21.86
C PHE A 137 -14.12 -16.58 22.31
N ASP A 138 -13.58 -17.58 21.62
CA ASP A 138 -12.27 -18.19 21.93
C ASP A 138 -12.12 -18.71 23.38
N VAL A 139 -13.23 -19.15 23.97
CA VAL A 139 -13.22 -19.92 25.22
C VAL A 139 -13.04 -21.41 24.87
N PRO A 140 -12.05 -22.12 25.43
CA PRO A 140 -11.82 -23.54 25.16
C PRO A 140 -12.85 -24.43 25.90
N ASP A 141 -12.98 -25.67 25.44
CA ASP A 141 -13.81 -26.71 26.09
C ASP A 141 -15.29 -26.35 26.30
N LEU A 142 -15.87 -25.45 25.49
CA LEU A 142 -17.27 -25.01 25.61
C LEU A 142 -18.30 -26.15 25.54
N TYR A 143 -17.94 -27.34 25.04
CA TYR A 143 -18.82 -28.51 25.12
C TYR A 143 -19.18 -28.92 26.56
N ARG A 144 -18.36 -28.54 27.56
CA ARG A 144 -18.62 -28.78 28.98
C ARG A 144 -19.60 -27.80 29.59
N THR A 145 -19.73 -26.60 29.02
CA THR A 145 -20.51 -25.50 29.59
C THR A 145 -21.95 -25.45 29.07
N ILE A 146 -22.27 -26.18 28.00
CA ILE A 146 -23.60 -26.15 27.35
C ILE A 146 -24.75 -26.37 28.33
N ASP A 147 -24.62 -27.33 29.24
CA ASP A 147 -25.70 -27.64 30.20
C ASP A 147 -25.96 -26.50 31.19
N SER A 148 -24.97 -25.63 31.45
CA SER A 148 -25.17 -24.40 32.22
C SER A 148 -25.65 -23.23 31.36
N VAL A 149 -25.17 -23.09 30.12
CA VAL A 149 -25.64 -22.04 29.20
C VAL A 149 -27.15 -22.17 28.94
N ILE A 150 -27.66 -23.39 28.76
CA ILE A 150 -29.08 -23.60 28.44
C ILE A 150 -30.05 -23.29 29.59
N THR A 151 -29.56 -23.10 30.83
CA THR A 151 -30.42 -22.67 31.95
C THR A 151 -30.71 -21.16 31.91
N MET A 152 -29.96 -20.39 31.12
CA MET A 152 -30.11 -18.94 30.97
C MET A 152 -31.20 -18.60 29.94
N THR A 153 -32.45 -18.87 30.27
CA THR A 153 -33.57 -18.84 29.31
C THR A 153 -33.89 -17.46 28.72
N GLU A 154 -33.41 -16.38 29.34
CA GLU A 154 -33.59 -15.00 28.88
C GLU A 154 -32.60 -14.58 27.76
N LEU A 155 -31.63 -15.45 27.42
CA LEU A 155 -30.64 -15.17 26.40
C LEU A 155 -31.27 -14.88 25.03
N ARG A 156 -30.80 -13.78 24.42
CA ARG A 156 -31.14 -13.30 23.08
C ARG A 156 -29.94 -13.34 22.15
N PHE A 157 -28.74 -13.13 22.70
CA PHE A 157 -27.47 -13.17 21.99
C PHE A 157 -26.56 -14.17 22.68
N LEU A 158 -26.12 -15.18 21.92
CA LEU A 158 -25.14 -16.16 22.37
C LEU A 158 -24.04 -16.27 21.33
N ASP A 159 -22.80 -16.10 21.78
CA ASP A 159 -21.61 -16.28 20.94
C ASP A 159 -20.74 -17.41 21.50
N LEU A 160 -20.57 -18.46 20.70
CA LEU A 160 -19.72 -19.62 20.97
C LEU A 160 -18.61 -19.75 19.93
N SER A 161 -18.39 -18.70 19.13
CA SER A 161 -17.47 -18.75 18.00
C SER A 161 -16.01 -18.88 18.45
N GLN A 162 -15.17 -19.36 17.54
CA GLN A 162 -13.76 -19.59 17.77
C GLN A 162 -12.95 -19.02 16.59
N SER A 163 -11.70 -18.64 16.83
CA SER A 163 -10.71 -18.31 15.81
C SER A 163 -10.14 -19.57 15.16
N SER A 164 -10.08 -20.68 15.90
CA SER A 164 -9.62 -21.98 15.41
C SER A 164 -10.71 -23.05 15.51
N ARG A 165 -10.82 -23.87 14.46
CA ARG A 165 -11.74 -25.02 14.45
C ARG A 165 -11.33 -26.10 15.45
N GLU A 166 -10.04 -26.19 15.80
CA GLU A 166 -9.52 -27.19 16.73
C GLU A 166 -10.07 -27.00 18.15
N THR A 167 -10.34 -25.75 18.56
CA THR A 167 -10.92 -25.42 19.86
C THR A 167 -12.45 -25.45 19.86
N GLY A 168 -13.08 -25.44 18.68
CA GLY A 168 -14.54 -25.47 18.48
C GLY A 168 -15.17 -26.85 18.32
N LEU A 169 -14.56 -27.91 18.87
CA LEU A 169 -15.03 -29.28 18.70
C LEU A 169 -15.98 -29.73 19.82
N TYR A 170 -17.20 -30.09 19.44
CA TYR A 170 -18.22 -30.67 20.30
C TYR A 170 -18.36 -32.18 20.03
N PRO A 171 -18.33 -33.05 21.07
CA PRO A 171 -18.45 -34.50 20.89
C PRO A 171 -19.79 -34.99 20.33
N ARG A 172 -20.87 -34.23 20.59
CA ARG A 172 -22.24 -34.49 20.11
C ARG A 172 -22.81 -33.18 19.56
N PRO A 173 -22.28 -32.69 18.42
CA PRO A 173 -22.48 -31.31 17.99
C PRO A 173 -23.94 -30.99 17.72
N VAL A 174 -24.62 -31.89 17.01
CA VAL A 174 -26.03 -31.67 16.64
C VAL A 174 -26.94 -31.76 17.86
N THR A 175 -26.63 -32.66 18.80
CA THR A 175 -27.33 -32.73 20.09
C THR A 175 -27.13 -31.46 20.92
N ALA A 176 -25.90 -30.92 20.97
CA ALA A 176 -25.60 -29.68 21.68
C ALA A 176 -26.34 -28.49 21.06
N LEU A 177 -26.29 -28.34 19.74
CA LEU A 177 -27.03 -27.29 19.04
C LEU A 177 -28.55 -27.41 19.23
N HIS A 178 -29.07 -28.63 19.18
CA HIS A 178 -30.47 -28.92 19.49
C HIS A 178 -30.86 -28.51 20.92
N LYS A 179 -30.02 -28.81 21.92
CA LYS A 179 -30.25 -28.37 23.31
C LYS A 179 -30.32 -26.85 23.40
N ILE A 180 -29.38 -26.14 22.77
CA ILE A 180 -29.34 -24.67 22.76
C ILE A 180 -30.68 -24.10 22.24
N VAL A 181 -31.10 -24.49 21.03
CA VAL A 181 -32.31 -23.92 20.41
C VAL A 181 -33.61 -24.37 21.08
N THR A 182 -33.62 -25.53 21.75
CA THR A 182 -34.82 -26.02 22.43
C THR A 182 -35.03 -25.36 23.79
N HIS A 183 -33.97 -24.97 24.50
CA HIS A 183 -34.08 -24.36 25.82
C HIS A 183 -34.08 -22.83 25.76
N LEU A 184 -33.30 -22.24 24.85
CA LEU A 184 -33.18 -20.78 24.71
C LEU A 184 -34.24 -20.22 23.73
N LYS A 185 -35.50 -20.15 24.17
CA LYS A 185 -36.63 -19.74 23.32
C LYS A 185 -36.62 -18.27 22.89
N HIS A 186 -35.88 -17.42 23.59
CA HIS A 186 -35.75 -15.99 23.29
C HIS A 186 -34.57 -15.65 22.36
N LEU A 187 -33.77 -16.66 21.97
CA LEU A 187 -32.58 -16.48 21.15
C LEU A 187 -32.92 -15.83 19.80
N THR A 188 -32.22 -14.75 19.47
CA THR A 188 -32.32 -14.04 18.20
C THR A 188 -31.01 -14.04 17.42
N CYS A 189 -29.87 -14.15 18.11
CA CYS A 189 -28.56 -14.15 17.50
C CYS A 189 -27.73 -15.30 18.09
N LEU A 190 -27.17 -16.12 17.21
CA LEU A 190 -26.32 -17.25 17.60
C LEU A 190 -25.07 -17.25 16.73
N ASP A 191 -23.90 -17.01 17.32
CA ASP A 191 -22.64 -17.19 16.61
C ASP A 191 -22.00 -18.52 16.99
N ILE A 192 -21.78 -19.39 16.00
CA ILE A 192 -21.13 -20.69 16.15
C ILE A 192 -19.97 -20.85 15.15
N SER A 193 -19.44 -19.73 14.64
CA SER A 193 -18.37 -19.73 13.65
C SER A 193 -17.12 -20.47 14.12
N SER A 194 -16.49 -21.19 13.19
CA SER A 194 -15.39 -22.13 13.43
C SER A 194 -15.69 -23.21 14.48
N THR A 195 -16.94 -23.65 14.62
CA THR A 195 -17.29 -24.83 15.42
C THR A 195 -17.86 -25.95 14.55
N ASN A 196 -17.91 -27.17 15.09
CA ASN A 196 -18.61 -28.27 14.43
C ASN A 196 -20.11 -28.36 14.79
N LEU A 197 -20.70 -27.39 15.49
CA LEU A 197 -22.09 -27.45 15.97
C LEU A 197 -23.12 -27.59 14.83
N ALA A 198 -22.82 -27.03 13.67
CA ALA A 198 -23.66 -27.12 12.47
C ALA A 198 -23.38 -28.35 11.59
N ALA A 199 -22.52 -29.27 12.04
CA ALA A 199 -22.17 -30.49 11.31
C ALA A 199 -23.39 -31.40 11.08
N GLN A 200 -23.24 -32.35 10.16
CA GLN A 200 -24.24 -33.40 9.95
C GLN A 200 -24.28 -34.38 11.14
N PRO A 201 -25.45 -34.96 11.47
CA PRO A 201 -25.60 -35.82 12.64
C PRO A 201 -24.79 -37.10 12.52
N SER A 202 -24.07 -37.43 13.60
CA SER A 202 -23.43 -38.74 13.76
C SER A 202 -24.44 -39.78 14.29
N PRO A 203 -24.14 -41.09 14.27
CA PRO A 203 -24.98 -42.10 14.92
C PRO A 203 -25.19 -41.89 16.44
N LYS A 204 -24.36 -41.03 17.07
CA LYS A 204 -24.46 -40.66 18.48
C LYS A 204 -25.33 -39.41 18.70
N ASP A 205 -25.78 -38.75 17.63
CA ASP A 205 -26.69 -37.61 17.68
C ASP A 205 -28.12 -38.06 17.33
N TRP A 206 -29.11 -37.73 18.17
CA TRP A 206 -30.52 -38.11 17.94
C TRP A 206 -31.49 -36.91 18.00
N PRO A 207 -31.41 -35.94 17.07
CA PRO A 207 -32.29 -34.77 17.05
C PRO A 207 -33.52 -35.08 16.18
N GLY A 208 -34.73 -34.81 16.67
CA GLY A 208 -35.99 -35.20 16.01
C GLY A 208 -36.29 -34.60 14.62
N ASN A 209 -37.47 -34.95 14.08
CA ASN A 209 -37.89 -34.73 12.68
C ASN A 209 -38.52 -33.33 12.41
N VAL A 210 -37.80 -32.41 11.74
CA VAL A 210 -38.34 -31.18 11.05
C VAL A 210 -37.43 -30.81 9.85
N ARG A 211 -37.83 -29.90 8.95
CA ARG A 211 -37.03 -29.43 7.79
C ARG A 211 -36.11 -28.25 8.14
N SER A 212 -34.81 -28.54 8.20
CA SER A 212 -33.67 -27.63 7.99
C SER A 212 -32.49 -28.52 7.62
N ASP A 213 -31.62 -28.03 6.76
CA ASP A 213 -30.41 -28.72 6.36
C ASP A 213 -29.37 -28.76 7.50
N ILE A 214 -29.45 -27.80 8.44
CA ILE A 214 -28.74 -27.83 9.73
C ILE A 214 -29.64 -28.50 10.77
N VAL A 215 -29.43 -29.80 10.98
CA VAL A 215 -30.33 -30.64 11.78
C VAL A 215 -30.53 -30.11 13.21
N GLY A 216 -29.49 -29.52 13.81
CA GLY A 216 -29.56 -28.97 15.17
C GLY A 216 -30.51 -27.77 15.31
N LEU A 217 -30.80 -27.05 14.22
CA LEU A 217 -31.64 -25.83 14.24
C LEU A 217 -33.13 -26.09 14.01
N ARG A 218 -33.51 -27.34 13.71
CA ARG A 218 -34.87 -27.76 13.32
C ARG A 218 -36.00 -27.40 14.31
N PHE A 219 -35.67 -27.13 15.57
CA PHE A 219 -36.62 -26.85 16.65
C PHE A 219 -36.63 -25.39 17.12
N LEU A 220 -36.05 -24.49 16.33
CA LEU A 220 -36.22 -23.06 16.52
C LEU A 220 -37.70 -22.68 16.46
N SER A 221 -38.16 -21.86 17.41
CA SER A 221 -39.54 -21.35 17.45
C SER A 221 -39.84 -20.34 16.34
N LYS A 222 -38.80 -19.66 15.86
CA LYS A 222 -38.82 -18.66 14.79
C LYS A 222 -37.42 -18.57 14.16
N PRO A 223 -37.28 -18.08 12.92
CA PRO A 223 -35.96 -17.81 12.34
C PRO A 223 -35.16 -16.83 13.21
N LEU A 224 -33.84 -17.05 13.28
CA LEU A 224 -32.91 -16.15 13.95
C LEU A 224 -32.79 -14.84 13.16
N TYR A 225 -32.48 -13.75 13.86
CA TYR A 225 -32.07 -12.51 13.21
C TYR A 225 -30.66 -12.65 12.61
N PHE A 226 -29.74 -13.25 13.36
CA PHE A 226 -28.36 -13.50 12.93
C PHE A 226 -27.91 -14.93 13.28
N ILE A 227 -27.18 -15.56 12.37
CA ILE A 227 -26.40 -16.78 12.67
C ILE A 227 -24.98 -16.68 12.10
N GLY A 228 -23.99 -17.01 12.93
CA GLY A 228 -22.60 -17.12 12.51
C GLY A 228 -22.25 -18.53 12.09
N LEU A 229 -21.95 -18.73 10.80
CA LEU A 229 -21.65 -20.03 10.18
C LEU A 229 -20.33 -20.04 9.42
N PHE A 230 -19.55 -18.97 9.51
CA PHE A 230 -18.22 -18.90 8.91
C PHE A 230 -17.34 -20.06 9.42
N ASN A 231 -16.72 -20.80 8.49
CA ASN A 231 -15.85 -21.95 8.77
C ASN A 231 -16.53 -23.13 9.52
N CYS A 232 -17.82 -23.38 9.26
CA CYS A 232 -18.60 -24.47 9.89
C CYS A 232 -18.93 -25.63 8.94
N GLU A 233 -17.93 -26.35 8.42
CA GLU A 233 -18.13 -27.58 7.60
C GLU A 233 -19.13 -27.43 6.44
N ASN A 234 -19.06 -26.31 5.71
CA ASN A 234 -19.97 -25.93 4.61
C ASN A 234 -21.44 -25.67 5.02
N ALA A 235 -21.75 -25.55 6.31
CA ALA A 235 -23.13 -25.30 6.76
C ALA A 235 -23.71 -23.98 6.20
N SER A 236 -22.85 -23.00 5.95
CA SER A 236 -23.13 -21.73 5.26
C SER A 236 -23.67 -21.91 3.82
N HIS A 237 -23.36 -23.02 3.16
CA HIS A 237 -23.76 -23.34 1.78
C HIS A 237 -25.10 -24.07 1.68
N PHE A 238 -25.72 -24.43 2.81
CA PHE A 238 -27.01 -25.10 2.78
C PHE A 238 -28.14 -24.19 2.27
N GLY A 239 -29.15 -24.80 1.65
CA GLY A 239 -30.24 -24.08 1.00
C GLY A 239 -31.23 -23.47 2.01
N GLU A 240 -31.55 -24.22 3.07
CA GLU A 240 -32.52 -23.81 4.10
C GLU A 240 -31.86 -23.50 5.45
N ILE A 241 -31.32 -22.29 5.59
CA ILE A 241 -30.77 -21.75 6.84
C ILE A 241 -31.83 -20.84 7.51
N PRO A 242 -32.33 -21.15 8.73
CA PRO A 242 -33.42 -20.42 9.37
C PRO A 242 -32.94 -19.11 10.04
N ALA A 243 -32.35 -18.19 9.27
CA ALA A 243 -31.88 -16.90 9.74
C ALA A 243 -32.03 -15.78 8.69
N LYS A 244 -32.15 -14.52 9.16
CA LYS A 244 -32.22 -13.34 8.27
C LYS A 244 -30.85 -12.87 7.79
N HIS A 245 -29.87 -12.87 8.67
CA HIS A 245 -28.49 -12.48 8.39
C HIS A 245 -27.54 -13.63 8.73
N ILE A 246 -26.65 -13.96 7.81
CA ILE A 246 -25.75 -15.11 7.93
C ILE A 246 -24.34 -14.62 7.66
N SER A 247 -23.41 -14.78 8.60
CA SER A 247 -21.97 -14.70 8.27
C SER A 247 -21.49 -16.08 7.85
N GLY A 248 -20.69 -16.12 6.78
CA GLY A 248 -20.31 -17.36 6.12
C GLY A 248 -19.43 -17.09 4.90
N ASP A 249 -19.15 -18.14 4.16
CA ASP A 249 -18.24 -18.19 3.01
C ASP A 249 -18.95 -18.59 1.71
N ALA A 250 -20.27 -18.76 1.72
CA ALA A 250 -20.99 -19.29 0.56
C ALA A 250 -21.20 -18.28 -0.59
N ASN A 251 -21.26 -16.98 -0.28
CA ASN A 251 -21.52 -15.92 -1.25
C ASN A 251 -21.11 -14.54 -0.73
N GLU A 252 -21.22 -13.51 -1.58
CA GLU A 252 -20.85 -12.13 -1.28
C GLU A 252 -21.58 -11.58 -0.04
N ASP A 253 -22.88 -11.84 0.12
CA ASP A 253 -23.62 -11.32 1.27
C ASP A 253 -23.12 -11.89 2.59
N GLN A 254 -22.77 -13.18 2.60
CA GLN A 254 -22.24 -13.85 3.77
C GLN A 254 -20.81 -13.40 4.12
N VAL A 255 -19.96 -13.20 3.13
CA VAL A 255 -18.58 -12.72 3.34
C VAL A 255 -18.59 -11.27 3.83
N ILE A 256 -19.46 -10.41 3.27
CA ILE A 256 -19.64 -9.03 3.75
C ILE A 256 -20.15 -9.01 5.19
N MET A 257 -21.12 -9.87 5.51
CA MET A 257 -21.62 -10.01 6.88
C MET A 257 -20.49 -10.47 7.83
N ALA A 258 -19.66 -11.43 7.41
CA ALA A 258 -18.52 -11.87 8.20
C ALA A 258 -17.49 -10.75 8.43
N LEU A 259 -17.15 -9.96 7.41
CA LEU A 259 -16.25 -8.80 7.53
C LEU A 259 -16.79 -7.77 8.54
N GLN A 260 -18.11 -7.55 8.55
CA GLN A 260 -18.76 -6.62 9.49
C GLN A 260 -18.75 -7.15 10.93
N MET A 261 -19.08 -8.43 11.11
CA MET A 261 -19.21 -9.05 12.43
C MET A 261 -17.87 -9.29 13.11
N TYR A 262 -16.83 -9.62 12.35
CA TYR A 262 -15.53 -10.04 12.89
C TYR A 262 -14.45 -8.96 12.80
N LYS A 263 -14.82 -7.71 12.52
CA LYS A 263 -13.89 -6.57 12.34
C LYS A 263 -12.90 -6.35 13.50
N ASP A 264 -13.23 -6.78 14.71
CA ASP A 264 -12.40 -6.61 15.91
C ASP A 264 -11.72 -7.93 16.35
N ARG A 265 -11.93 -9.03 15.62
CA ARG A 265 -11.45 -10.39 15.95
C ARG A 265 -10.39 -10.84 14.96
N ALA A 266 -9.13 -10.44 15.17
CA ALA A 266 -8.03 -10.66 14.25
C ALA A 266 -7.94 -12.11 13.70
N GLY A 267 -8.02 -13.11 14.59
CA GLY A 267 -7.92 -14.52 14.19
C GLY A 267 -9.02 -15.00 13.23
N LEU A 268 -10.28 -14.59 13.45
CA LEU A 268 -11.38 -14.88 12.52
C LEU A 268 -11.27 -14.02 11.26
N LEU A 269 -10.98 -12.73 11.43
CA LEU A 269 -10.95 -11.75 10.35
C LEU A 269 -9.90 -12.08 9.29
N GLN A 270 -8.76 -12.63 9.68
CA GLN A 270 -7.75 -13.14 8.75
C GLN A 270 -8.35 -14.15 7.78
N SER A 271 -9.08 -15.15 8.31
CA SER A 271 -9.74 -16.18 7.49
C SER A 271 -10.83 -15.57 6.59
N VAL A 272 -11.58 -14.61 7.10
CA VAL A 272 -12.62 -13.89 6.32
C VAL A 272 -12.01 -13.08 5.18
N LEU A 273 -10.87 -12.41 5.41
CA LEU A 273 -10.15 -11.67 4.37
C LEU A 273 -9.60 -12.61 3.29
N ASN A 274 -9.17 -13.82 3.67
CA ASN A 274 -8.79 -14.85 2.70
C ASN A 274 -9.98 -15.28 1.83
N GLU A 275 -11.16 -15.49 2.42
CA GLU A 275 -12.37 -15.80 1.65
C GLU A 275 -12.81 -14.62 0.76
N SER A 276 -12.69 -13.39 1.25
CA SER A 276 -12.90 -12.18 0.45
C SER A 276 -11.96 -12.16 -0.76
N TYR A 277 -10.69 -12.49 -0.57
CA TYR A 277 -9.71 -12.60 -1.63
C TYR A 277 -10.11 -13.66 -2.66
N GLN A 278 -10.45 -14.88 -2.22
CA GLN A 278 -10.87 -15.96 -3.12
C GLN A 278 -12.11 -15.56 -3.92
N LEU A 279 -13.10 -14.96 -3.25
CA LEU A 279 -14.35 -14.52 -3.85
C LEU A 279 -14.11 -13.49 -4.94
N TYR A 280 -13.36 -12.42 -4.68
CA TYR A 280 -13.12 -11.37 -5.66
C TYR A 280 -12.11 -11.77 -6.75
N ARG A 281 -11.26 -12.76 -6.50
CA ARG A 281 -10.31 -13.30 -7.49
C ARG A 281 -10.95 -14.30 -8.45
N PHE A 282 -11.78 -15.21 -7.95
CA PHE A 282 -12.26 -16.38 -8.70
C PHE A 282 -13.79 -16.52 -8.77
N GLY A 283 -14.56 -15.65 -8.12
CA GLY A 283 -16.02 -15.71 -8.09
C GLY A 283 -16.63 -15.70 -9.48
N ASN A 284 -17.03 -16.88 -9.98
CA ASN A 284 -17.48 -17.08 -11.36
C ASN A 284 -18.99 -17.33 -11.48
N SER A 285 -19.70 -17.58 -10.37
CA SER A 285 -21.06 -18.11 -10.42
C SER A 285 -22.14 -17.02 -10.44
N ASN A 286 -21.86 -15.82 -9.93
CA ASN A 286 -22.76 -14.66 -9.96
C ASN A 286 -21.93 -13.36 -10.03
N PRO A 287 -22.39 -12.33 -10.75
CA PRO A 287 -21.71 -11.04 -10.74
C PRO A 287 -21.75 -10.43 -9.34
N LEU A 288 -20.57 -10.18 -8.78
CA LEU A 288 -20.40 -9.48 -7.50
C LEU A 288 -20.81 -8.01 -7.66
N VAL A 289 -21.58 -7.48 -6.72
CA VAL A 289 -22.18 -6.13 -6.81
C VAL A 289 -21.81 -5.23 -5.63
N ARG A 290 -21.19 -5.75 -4.57
CA ARG A 290 -20.91 -5.01 -3.32
C ARG A 290 -19.44 -4.61 -3.18
N HIS A 291 -18.69 -4.51 -4.29
CA HIS A 291 -17.27 -4.14 -4.31
C HIS A 291 -16.94 -2.88 -3.49
N THR A 292 -17.76 -1.83 -3.56
CA THR A 292 -17.53 -0.58 -2.80
C THR A 292 -17.63 -0.80 -1.28
N GLU A 293 -18.57 -1.62 -0.85
CA GLU A 293 -18.73 -1.95 0.57
C GLU A 293 -17.59 -2.85 1.06
N ALA A 294 -17.23 -3.86 0.27
CA ALA A 294 -16.07 -4.71 0.52
C ALA A 294 -14.79 -3.89 0.67
N LEU A 295 -14.57 -2.93 -0.24
CA LEU A 295 -13.43 -2.02 -0.20
C LEU A 295 -13.33 -1.32 1.16
N HIS A 296 -14.43 -0.72 1.63
CA HIS A 296 -14.42 0.01 2.90
C HIS A 296 -14.23 -0.90 4.11
N LEU A 297 -14.78 -2.12 4.08
CA LEU A 297 -14.60 -3.10 5.16
C LEU A 297 -13.16 -3.62 5.21
N VAL A 298 -12.58 -4.00 4.08
CA VAL A 298 -11.18 -4.44 3.99
C VAL A 298 -10.22 -3.31 4.40
N LEU A 299 -10.46 -2.07 3.96
CA LEU A 299 -9.67 -0.92 4.40
C LEU A 299 -9.74 -0.72 5.91
N THR A 300 -10.93 -0.83 6.49
CA THR A 300 -11.11 -0.67 7.95
C THR A 300 -10.40 -1.80 8.69
N ALA A 301 -10.49 -3.04 8.21
CA ALA A 301 -9.77 -4.17 8.78
C ALA A 301 -8.25 -3.94 8.77
N MET A 302 -7.68 -3.53 7.63
CA MET A 302 -6.25 -3.22 7.53
C MET A 302 -5.83 -2.06 8.42
N GLN A 303 -6.68 -1.04 8.60
CA GLN A 303 -6.39 0.10 9.48
C GLN A 303 -6.42 -0.29 10.96
N ASN A 304 -7.40 -1.08 11.38
CA ASN A 304 -7.57 -1.48 12.79
C ASN A 304 -6.52 -2.51 13.24
N HIS A 305 -6.03 -3.33 12.30
CA HIS A 305 -5.08 -4.40 12.58
C HIS A 305 -3.75 -4.17 11.84
N LEU A 306 -3.23 -2.95 11.91
CA LEU A 306 -2.00 -2.58 11.21
C LEU A 306 -0.80 -3.43 11.61
N GLU A 307 -0.70 -3.84 12.87
CA GLU A 307 0.42 -4.62 13.41
C GLU A 307 0.37 -6.11 13.06
N ASP A 308 -0.73 -6.62 12.50
CA ASP A 308 -0.91 -8.04 12.15
C ASP A 308 -0.50 -8.30 10.70
N SER A 309 0.67 -8.92 10.50
CA SER A 309 1.22 -9.16 9.16
C SER A 309 0.36 -10.08 8.30
N THR A 310 -0.25 -11.13 8.88
CA THR A 310 -1.05 -12.10 8.11
C THR A 310 -2.34 -11.45 7.63
N LEU A 311 -2.93 -10.58 8.45
CA LEU A 311 -4.10 -9.79 8.11
C LEU A 311 -3.78 -8.77 7.03
N GLN A 312 -2.64 -8.07 7.12
CA GLN A 312 -2.20 -7.14 6.07
C GLN A 312 -1.94 -7.85 4.73
N ILE A 313 -1.38 -9.06 4.74
CA ILE A 313 -1.20 -9.88 3.52
C ILE A 313 -2.55 -10.22 2.90
N ALA A 314 -3.50 -10.74 3.67
CA ALA A 314 -4.83 -11.11 3.17
C ALA A 314 -5.64 -9.88 2.71
N GLY A 315 -5.60 -8.79 3.48
CA GLY A 315 -6.27 -7.54 3.16
C GLY A 315 -5.74 -6.89 1.89
N SER A 316 -4.42 -6.76 1.75
CA SER A 316 -3.79 -6.20 0.54
C SER A 316 -4.07 -7.04 -0.70
N ALA A 317 -4.09 -8.37 -0.58
CA ALA A 317 -4.47 -9.26 -1.67
C ALA A 317 -5.92 -9.06 -2.12
N SER A 318 -6.86 -8.94 -1.17
CA SER A 318 -8.26 -8.61 -1.43
C SER A 318 -8.43 -7.25 -2.11
N LEU A 319 -7.75 -6.22 -1.59
CA LEU A 319 -7.80 -4.87 -2.16
C LEU A 319 -7.42 -4.87 -3.64
N PHE A 320 -6.34 -5.55 -4.04
CA PHE A 320 -5.88 -5.59 -5.43
C PHE A 320 -6.99 -5.97 -6.42
N TYR A 321 -7.84 -6.95 -6.08
CA TYR A 321 -8.94 -7.38 -6.94
C TYR A 321 -10.14 -6.44 -6.87
N ILE A 322 -10.45 -5.92 -5.68
CA ILE A 322 -11.60 -5.04 -5.45
C ILE A 322 -11.41 -3.69 -6.15
N ILE A 323 -10.25 -3.03 -6.01
CA ILE A 323 -10.03 -1.66 -6.50
C ILE A 323 -10.22 -1.53 -8.02
N ARG A 324 -9.97 -2.61 -8.77
CA ARG A 324 -10.12 -2.67 -10.23
C ARG A 324 -11.58 -2.65 -10.70
N LYS A 325 -12.53 -2.79 -9.78
CA LYS A 325 -13.97 -2.87 -10.03
C LYS A 325 -14.75 -1.74 -9.37
N VAL A 326 -14.09 -0.87 -8.62
CA VAL A 326 -14.73 0.24 -7.89
C VAL A 326 -14.37 1.58 -8.52
N SER A 327 -15.38 2.37 -8.86
CA SER A 327 -15.19 3.79 -9.14
C SER A 327 -15.03 4.54 -7.82
N MET A 328 -13.82 5.00 -7.54
CA MET A 328 -13.47 5.67 -6.28
C MET A 328 -13.41 7.20 -6.46
N ASN A 329 -13.96 7.93 -5.50
CA ASN A 329 -13.69 9.36 -5.38
C ASN A 329 -12.26 9.62 -4.86
N ARG A 330 -11.82 10.88 -4.91
CA ARG A 330 -10.45 11.28 -4.51
C ARG A 330 -10.10 10.87 -3.08
N ASP A 331 -11.04 10.97 -2.15
CA ASP A 331 -10.78 10.70 -0.73
C ASP A 331 -10.64 9.20 -0.46
N THR A 332 -11.47 8.37 -1.10
CA THR A 332 -11.32 6.91 -1.07
C THR A 332 -9.99 6.48 -1.69
N LYS A 333 -9.58 7.06 -2.83
CA LYS A 333 -8.27 6.78 -3.44
C LYS A 333 -7.13 7.10 -2.48
N LYS A 334 -7.16 8.26 -1.82
CA LYS A 334 -6.17 8.64 -0.79
C LYS A 334 -6.14 7.67 0.38
N ARG A 335 -7.31 7.21 0.87
CA ARG A 335 -7.38 6.22 1.95
C ARG A 335 -6.77 4.89 1.54
N VAL A 336 -7.04 4.42 0.32
CA VAL A 336 -6.43 3.18 -0.20
C VAL A 336 -4.92 3.33 -0.28
N VAL A 337 -4.41 4.36 -0.96
CA VAL A 337 -2.97 4.60 -1.07
C VAL A 337 -2.33 4.67 0.31
N SER A 338 -2.90 5.44 1.23
CA SER A 338 -2.37 5.56 2.60
C SER A 338 -2.31 4.23 3.34
N ALA A 339 -3.34 3.37 3.20
CA ALA A 339 -3.36 2.05 3.83
C ALA A 339 -2.30 1.11 3.23
N LEU A 340 -2.13 1.12 1.90
CA LEU A 340 -1.09 0.34 1.24
C LEU A 340 0.31 0.76 1.70
N LEU A 341 0.59 2.07 1.76
CA LEU A 341 1.88 2.60 2.23
C LEU A 341 2.13 2.28 3.71
N SER A 342 1.13 2.45 4.58
CA SER A 342 1.26 2.14 6.01
C SER A 342 1.55 0.66 6.25
N GLY A 343 0.88 -0.21 5.50
CA GLY A 343 1.15 -1.65 5.59
C GLY A 343 2.57 -1.99 5.10
N MET A 344 3.03 -1.39 4.00
CA MET A 344 4.40 -1.60 3.49
C MET A 344 5.47 -1.11 4.47
N GLU A 345 5.23 0.01 5.14
CA GLU A 345 6.12 0.56 6.17
C GLU A 345 6.24 -0.38 7.38
N THR A 346 5.10 -0.86 7.86
CA THR A 346 5.03 -1.69 9.08
C THR A 346 5.58 -3.09 8.82
N HIS A 347 5.31 -3.65 7.63
CA HIS A 347 5.63 -5.03 7.27
C HIS A 347 6.62 -5.13 6.12
N MET A 348 7.66 -4.29 6.13
CA MET A 348 8.68 -4.25 5.07
C MET A 348 9.34 -5.61 4.84
N GLU A 349 9.48 -6.46 5.86
CA GLU A 349 10.07 -7.80 5.73
C GLU A 349 9.18 -8.80 4.99
N GLU A 350 7.87 -8.55 4.91
CA GLU A 350 6.89 -9.46 4.31
C GLU A 350 6.79 -9.27 2.79
N GLN A 351 7.63 -9.98 2.03
CA GLN A 351 7.73 -9.85 0.58
C GLN A 351 6.36 -9.93 -0.14
N VAL A 352 5.48 -10.86 0.28
CA VAL A 352 4.15 -11.04 -0.34
C VAL A 352 3.28 -9.81 -0.15
N MET A 353 3.32 -9.22 1.04
CA MET A 353 2.59 -8.00 1.40
C MET A 353 3.03 -6.84 0.51
N VAL A 354 4.35 -6.58 0.50
CA VAL A 354 4.96 -5.50 -0.27
C VAL A 354 4.63 -5.62 -1.75
N ARG A 355 4.73 -6.83 -2.31
CA ARG A 355 4.38 -7.10 -3.71
C ARG A 355 2.92 -6.80 -4.02
N ASN A 356 1.98 -7.23 -3.16
CA ASN A 356 0.56 -6.97 -3.32
C ASN A 356 0.25 -5.46 -3.31
N CYS A 357 0.90 -4.72 -2.41
CA CYS A 357 0.76 -3.28 -2.33
C CYS A 357 1.32 -2.57 -3.58
N CYS A 358 2.52 -2.92 -4.02
CA CYS A 358 3.10 -2.36 -5.24
C CYS A 358 2.23 -2.64 -6.48
N LEU A 359 1.69 -3.84 -6.64
CA LEU A 359 0.76 -4.18 -7.72
C LEU A 359 -0.54 -3.35 -7.66
N SER A 360 -1.03 -3.10 -6.45
CA SER A 360 -2.22 -2.29 -6.22
C SER A 360 -1.97 -0.81 -6.55
N LEU A 361 -0.78 -0.28 -6.20
CA LEU A 361 -0.37 1.08 -6.54
C LEU A 361 -0.31 1.30 -8.06
N CYS A 362 0.07 0.29 -8.85
CA CYS A 362 0.04 0.36 -10.32
C CYS A 362 -1.37 0.50 -10.92
N GLN A 363 -2.44 0.37 -10.13
CA GLN A 363 -3.82 0.58 -10.61
C GLN A 363 -4.27 2.04 -10.53
N PHE A 364 -3.43 2.93 -9.99
CA PHE A 364 -3.74 4.36 -9.82
C PHE A 364 -2.99 5.21 -10.84
N GLU A 365 -3.62 6.30 -11.28
CA GLU A 365 -3.02 7.23 -12.22
C GLU A 365 -1.97 8.13 -11.53
N ILE A 366 -0.71 7.97 -11.93
CA ILE A 366 0.38 8.89 -11.58
C ILE A 366 0.38 10.01 -12.65
N PRO A 367 0.36 11.30 -12.28
CA PRO A 367 0.55 11.87 -10.94
C PRO A 367 -0.72 12.14 -10.12
N GLN A 368 -1.90 12.17 -10.75
CA GLN A 368 -3.12 12.79 -10.20
C GLN A 368 -3.58 12.14 -8.88
N GLU A 369 -3.32 10.85 -8.69
CA GLU A 369 -3.90 10.06 -7.61
C GLU A 369 -2.90 9.70 -6.50
N ILE A 370 -1.59 9.78 -6.79
CA ILE A 370 -0.53 9.25 -5.91
C ILE A 370 0.39 10.35 -5.36
N LEU A 371 0.62 11.47 -6.08
CA LEU A 371 1.65 12.45 -5.68
C LEU A 371 1.36 13.22 -4.38
N PHE A 372 0.18 13.06 -3.76
CA PHE A 372 -0.08 13.70 -2.47
C PHE A 372 0.82 13.18 -1.33
N ASP A 373 1.38 11.97 -1.47
CA ASP A 373 2.29 11.34 -0.50
C ASP A 373 3.59 10.88 -1.19
N TYR A 374 4.06 11.71 -2.13
CA TYR A 374 5.18 11.39 -3.02
C TYR A 374 6.46 10.98 -2.28
N SER A 375 6.92 11.80 -1.33
CA SER A 375 8.18 11.57 -0.64
C SER A 375 8.17 10.24 0.11
N ARG A 376 7.05 9.92 0.75
CA ARG A 376 6.84 8.67 1.47
C ARG A 376 6.89 7.47 0.52
N LEU A 377 6.17 7.54 -0.60
CA LEU A 377 6.21 6.49 -1.62
C LEU A 377 7.62 6.31 -2.20
N ALA A 378 8.32 7.39 -2.56
CA ALA A 378 9.66 7.30 -3.11
C ALA A 378 10.64 6.64 -2.14
N ILE A 379 10.64 7.04 -0.86
CA ILE A 379 11.46 6.42 0.19
C ILE A 379 11.12 4.92 0.32
N LEU A 380 9.83 4.58 0.34
CA LEU A 380 9.39 3.18 0.46
C LEU A 380 9.85 2.34 -0.72
N LEU A 381 9.69 2.81 -1.96
CA LEU A 381 10.10 2.06 -3.14
C LEU A 381 11.61 1.81 -3.17
N VAL A 382 12.42 2.80 -2.79
CA VAL A 382 13.88 2.61 -2.65
C VAL A 382 14.18 1.56 -1.57
N THR A 383 13.50 1.63 -0.43
CA THR A 383 13.65 0.68 0.67
C THR A 383 13.24 -0.74 0.26
N VAL A 384 12.16 -0.90 -0.51
CA VAL A 384 11.72 -2.19 -1.05
C VAL A 384 12.77 -2.78 -2.00
N LEU A 385 13.34 -1.97 -2.90
CA LEU A 385 14.44 -2.43 -3.77
C LEU A 385 15.68 -2.83 -2.99
N GLN A 386 15.91 -2.27 -1.80
CA GLN A 386 17.02 -2.65 -0.94
C GLN A 386 16.79 -4.02 -0.30
N HIS A 387 15.60 -4.25 0.29
CA HIS A 387 15.27 -5.46 1.05
C HIS A 387 14.91 -6.65 0.13
N HIS A 388 14.09 -6.42 -0.89
CA HIS A 388 13.54 -7.48 -1.76
C HIS A 388 14.27 -7.60 -3.09
N ASN A 389 15.57 -7.34 -3.07
CA ASN A 389 16.42 -7.26 -4.24
C ASN A 389 16.70 -8.60 -4.94
N ALA A 390 16.21 -9.72 -4.41
CA ALA A 390 16.30 -11.04 -5.05
C ALA A 390 15.02 -11.41 -5.83
N ASP A 391 13.92 -10.70 -5.59
CA ASP A 391 12.63 -10.97 -6.24
C ASP A 391 12.46 -10.17 -7.53
N ASN A 392 12.70 -10.82 -8.67
CA ASN A 392 12.59 -10.22 -10.00
C ASN A 392 11.24 -9.54 -10.26
N LEU A 393 10.14 -10.12 -9.75
CA LEU A 393 8.81 -9.54 -9.96
C LEU A 393 8.66 -8.22 -9.19
N THR A 394 9.03 -8.20 -7.91
CA THR A 394 9.01 -6.98 -7.10
C THR A 394 9.95 -5.91 -7.67
N GLN A 395 11.16 -6.27 -8.08
CA GLN A 395 12.07 -5.34 -8.77
C GLN A 395 11.40 -4.66 -9.97
N ARG A 396 10.81 -5.46 -10.88
CA ARG A 396 10.18 -4.95 -12.09
C ARG A 396 9.07 -3.95 -11.77
N ILE A 397 8.21 -4.28 -10.82
CA ILE A 397 7.09 -3.41 -10.42
C ILE A 397 7.62 -2.11 -9.81
N VAL A 398 8.62 -2.19 -8.93
CA VAL A 398 9.13 -1.02 -8.22
C VAL A 398 9.91 -0.09 -9.14
N VAL A 399 10.76 -0.63 -10.02
CA VAL A 399 11.48 0.18 -11.03
C VAL A 399 10.50 0.86 -11.99
N PHE A 400 9.42 0.16 -12.39
CA PHE A 400 8.35 0.77 -13.15
C PHE A 400 7.69 1.94 -12.42
N LEU A 401 7.29 1.75 -11.15
CA LEU A 401 6.67 2.81 -10.34
C LEU A 401 7.61 4.01 -10.15
N LEU A 402 8.89 3.78 -9.89
CA LEU A 402 9.90 4.84 -9.78
C LEU A 402 10.03 5.62 -11.09
N ASN A 403 10.09 4.95 -12.24
CA ASN A 403 10.16 5.62 -13.54
C ASN A 403 8.88 6.41 -13.85
N SER A 404 7.70 5.82 -13.62
CA SER A 404 6.42 6.51 -13.79
C SER A 404 6.37 7.78 -12.95
N MET A 405 6.85 7.73 -11.70
CA MET A 405 6.97 8.91 -10.85
C MET A 405 7.97 9.94 -11.41
N ALA A 406 9.13 9.50 -11.89
CA ALA A 406 10.18 10.39 -12.41
C ALA A 406 9.73 11.19 -13.64
N CYS A 407 8.85 10.65 -14.47
CA CYS A 407 8.30 11.34 -15.65
C CYS A 407 7.51 12.62 -15.29
N HIS A 408 6.92 12.68 -14.09
CA HIS A 408 5.95 13.72 -13.71
C HIS A 408 6.47 14.74 -12.72
N VAL A 409 7.67 14.55 -12.16
CA VAL A 409 8.23 15.46 -11.17
C VAL A 409 9.18 16.49 -11.78
N GLU A 410 9.23 17.67 -11.17
CA GLU A 410 10.02 18.82 -11.62
C GLU A 410 10.78 19.46 -10.45
N GLY A 411 11.87 20.17 -10.78
CA GLY A 411 12.64 20.96 -9.83
C GLY A 411 13.07 20.18 -8.58
N ASP A 412 12.70 20.69 -7.41
CA ASP A 412 13.11 20.17 -6.11
C ASP A 412 12.69 18.72 -5.86
N GLN A 413 11.58 18.26 -6.44
CA GLN A 413 11.12 16.88 -6.25
C GLN A 413 12.08 15.87 -6.89
N LYS A 414 12.65 16.18 -8.06
CA LYS A 414 13.68 15.33 -8.68
C LYS A 414 14.92 15.24 -7.79
N VAL A 415 15.35 16.37 -7.23
CA VAL A 415 16.50 16.43 -6.30
C VAL A 415 16.23 15.61 -5.04
N GLN A 416 15.00 15.67 -4.51
CA GLN A 416 14.60 14.88 -3.34
C GLN A 416 14.70 13.37 -3.58
N VAL A 417 14.19 12.87 -4.72
CA VAL A 417 14.33 11.43 -5.06
C VAL A 417 15.79 11.00 -5.11
N GLY A 418 16.65 11.81 -5.72
CA GLY A 418 18.10 11.57 -5.70
C GLY A 418 18.65 11.55 -4.27
N SER A 419 18.17 12.44 -3.39
CA SER A 419 18.58 12.48 -1.98
C SER A 419 18.13 11.27 -1.16
N PHE A 420 17.06 10.58 -1.57
CA PHE A 420 16.57 9.36 -0.94
C PHE A 420 17.37 8.10 -1.32
N GLY A 421 18.40 8.23 -2.17
CA GLY A 421 19.26 7.11 -2.58
C GLY A 421 18.72 6.32 -3.78
N ALA A 422 17.73 6.86 -4.51
CA ALA A 422 17.12 6.15 -5.64
C ALA A 422 18.09 5.94 -6.82
N ILE A 423 19.00 6.89 -7.06
CA ILE A 423 19.99 6.80 -8.15
C ILE A 423 20.94 5.64 -7.89
N GLU A 424 21.52 5.61 -6.68
CA GLU A 424 22.45 4.58 -6.23
C GLU A 424 21.79 3.20 -6.24
N MET A 425 20.53 3.12 -5.80
CA MET A 425 19.76 1.87 -5.80
C MET A 425 19.51 1.34 -7.22
N ILE A 426 19.11 2.19 -8.16
CA ILE A 426 18.87 1.76 -9.55
C ILE A 426 20.18 1.36 -10.24
N LEU A 427 21.27 2.07 -9.98
CA LEU A 427 22.60 1.66 -10.47
C LEU A 427 23.01 0.29 -9.92
N ASP A 428 22.71 -0.02 -8.66
CA ASP A 428 22.95 -1.34 -8.10
C ASP A 428 22.13 -2.45 -8.79
N GLN A 429 20.85 -2.20 -9.11
CA GLN A 429 20.03 -3.14 -9.87
C GLN A 429 20.63 -3.39 -11.27
N ILE A 430 21.04 -2.33 -11.98
CA ILE A 430 21.69 -2.43 -13.30
C ILE A 430 23.00 -3.22 -13.21
N ARG A 431 23.83 -2.97 -12.19
CA ARG A 431 25.08 -3.73 -11.97
C ARG A 431 24.83 -5.22 -11.81
N ARG A 432 23.79 -5.61 -11.05
CA ARG A 432 23.44 -7.02 -10.84
C ARG A 432 23.02 -7.68 -12.15
N LYS A 433 22.14 -7.03 -12.91
CA LYS A 433 21.67 -7.51 -14.21
C LYS A 433 22.82 -7.65 -15.21
N LEU A 434 23.71 -6.66 -15.27
CA LEU A 434 24.95 -6.74 -16.05
C LEU A 434 25.85 -7.90 -15.59
N GLY A 435 26.03 -8.08 -14.28
CA GLY A 435 26.82 -9.16 -13.71
C GLY A 435 26.28 -10.56 -14.04
N THR A 436 24.97 -10.69 -14.25
CA THR A 436 24.33 -11.93 -14.73
C THR A 436 24.11 -11.95 -16.25
N ASN A 437 24.64 -10.96 -16.99
CA ASN A 437 24.47 -10.80 -18.43
C ASN A 437 23.00 -10.82 -18.90
N VAL A 438 22.12 -10.19 -18.13
CA VAL A 438 20.68 -10.05 -18.43
C VAL A 438 20.39 -8.60 -18.81
N CYS A 439 19.77 -8.41 -19.98
CA CYS A 439 19.16 -7.15 -20.38
C CYS A 439 17.64 -7.35 -20.46
N ASP A 440 16.93 -6.91 -19.43
CA ASP A 440 15.47 -7.00 -19.32
C ASP A 440 14.86 -5.61 -19.05
N ASP A 441 13.53 -5.55 -18.94
CA ASP A 441 12.78 -4.31 -18.65
C ASP A 441 13.31 -3.59 -17.39
N VAL A 442 13.87 -4.29 -16.41
CA VAL A 442 14.43 -3.66 -15.20
C VAL A 442 15.65 -2.81 -15.56
N MET A 443 16.52 -3.32 -16.44
CA MET A 443 17.67 -2.56 -16.91
C MET A 443 17.22 -1.39 -17.78
N GLU A 444 16.37 -1.63 -18.78
CA GLU A 444 15.91 -0.59 -19.71
C GLU A 444 15.17 0.55 -19.00
N VAL A 445 14.17 0.20 -18.17
CA VAL A 445 13.38 1.17 -17.40
C VAL A 445 14.22 1.82 -16.30
N GLY A 446 15.22 1.11 -15.75
CA GLY A 446 16.18 1.69 -14.82
C GLY A 446 16.98 2.82 -15.45
N TRP A 447 17.49 2.65 -16.67
CA TRP A 447 18.16 3.72 -17.40
C TRP A 447 17.20 4.86 -17.80
N SER A 448 15.94 4.53 -18.15
CA SER A 448 14.89 5.53 -18.38
C SER A 448 14.63 6.39 -17.13
N PHE A 449 14.54 5.77 -15.96
CA PHE A 449 14.41 6.47 -14.68
C PHE A 449 15.59 7.41 -14.42
N LEU A 450 16.82 6.91 -14.61
CA LEU A 450 18.02 7.71 -14.40
C LEU A 450 18.09 8.89 -15.37
N TRP A 451 17.68 8.70 -16.63
CA TRP A 451 17.57 9.79 -17.60
C TRP A 451 16.56 10.85 -17.15
N ASN A 452 15.37 10.44 -16.72
CA ASN A 452 14.33 11.37 -16.24
C ASN A 452 14.75 12.15 -14.98
N ILE A 453 15.43 11.49 -14.03
CA ILE A 453 15.79 12.10 -12.75
C ILE A 453 17.03 12.98 -12.81
N THR A 454 17.85 12.87 -13.86
CA THR A 454 19.03 13.71 -14.11
C THR A 454 18.74 14.93 -14.99
N ASP A 455 17.61 14.91 -15.71
CA ASP A 455 17.16 16.01 -16.57
C ASP A 455 16.94 17.29 -15.74
N GLU A 456 17.58 18.38 -16.19
CA GLU A 456 17.65 19.70 -15.55
C GLU A 456 18.08 19.69 -14.07
N THR A 457 18.83 18.68 -13.63
CA THR A 457 19.22 18.52 -12.21
C THR A 457 20.71 18.19 -12.05
N PRO A 458 21.60 19.21 -12.08
CA PRO A 458 23.05 19.01 -11.96
C PRO A 458 23.49 18.20 -10.74
N VAL A 459 22.80 18.34 -9.61
CA VAL A 459 23.07 17.58 -8.38
C VAL A 459 22.85 16.08 -8.57
N ASN A 460 21.82 15.68 -9.32
CA ASN A 460 21.54 14.28 -9.62
C ASN A 460 22.52 13.72 -10.65
N CYS A 461 22.94 14.52 -11.64
CA CYS A 461 24.05 14.17 -12.53
C CYS A 461 25.32 13.90 -11.72
N GLU A 462 25.65 14.76 -10.75
CA GLU A 462 26.81 14.57 -9.88
C GLU A 462 26.70 13.30 -9.02
N ARG A 463 25.51 12.98 -8.50
CA ARG A 463 25.26 11.71 -7.77
C ARG A 463 25.51 10.49 -8.64
N PHE A 464 24.97 10.48 -9.87
CA PHE A 464 25.22 9.41 -10.83
C PHE A 464 26.73 9.21 -11.08
N LEU A 465 27.47 10.31 -11.26
CA LEU A 465 28.92 10.26 -11.47
C LEU A 465 29.67 9.72 -10.25
N LYS A 466 29.35 10.21 -9.05
CA LYS A 466 29.95 9.74 -7.78
C LYS A 466 29.68 8.26 -7.50
N ALA A 467 28.56 7.74 -8.02
CA ALA A 467 28.19 6.35 -7.91
C ALA A 467 28.70 5.50 -9.09
N ASP A 468 29.84 5.84 -9.70
CA ASP A 468 30.46 5.13 -10.84
C ASP A 468 29.55 4.90 -12.06
N GLY A 469 28.57 5.79 -12.27
CA GLY A 469 27.57 5.64 -13.33
C GLY A 469 28.18 5.62 -14.74
N LEU A 470 29.23 6.41 -15.01
CA LEU A 470 29.90 6.42 -16.31
C LEU A 470 30.68 5.13 -16.60
N LEU A 471 31.27 4.52 -15.57
CA LEU A 471 31.91 3.21 -15.72
C LEU A 471 30.87 2.14 -16.01
N LEU A 472 29.70 2.21 -15.35
CA LEU A 472 28.60 1.28 -15.61
C LEU A 472 28.03 1.45 -17.02
N PHE A 473 27.86 2.70 -17.49
CA PHE A 473 27.49 3.01 -18.87
C PHE A 473 28.42 2.31 -19.88
N HIS A 474 29.74 2.45 -19.72
CA HIS A 474 30.71 1.80 -20.62
C HIS A 474 30.52 0.29 -20.67
N LYS A 475 30.41 -0.37 -19.51
CA LYS A 475 30.28 -1.82 -19.44
C LYS A 475 28.94 -2.30 -20.00
N CYS A 476 27.85 -1.57 -19.76
CA CYS A 476 26.54 -1.85 -20.35
C CYS A 476 26.57 -1.68 -21.87
N PHE A 477 27.23 -0.63 -22.37
CA PHE A 477 27.38 -0.42 -23.80
C PHE A 477 28.16 -1.56 -24.45
N ASP A 478 29.31 -1.96 -23.88
CA ASP A 478 30.10 -3.08 -24.41
C ASP A 478 29.30 -4.40 -24.48
N ALA A 479 28.52 -4.68 -23.43
CA ALA A 479 27.73 -5.90 -23.33
C ALA A 479 26.49 -5.89 -24.24
N PHE A 480 25.80 -4.74 -24.36
CA PHE A 480 24.44 -4.64 -24.89
C PHE A 480 24.27 -3.58 -25.99
N ARG A 481 25.32 -3.21 -26.72
CA ARG A 481 25.27 -2.19 -27.80
C ARG A 481 24.22 -2.42 -28.90
N ASN A 482 23.71 -3.64 -29.04
CA ASN A 482 22.67 -3.97 -30.02
C ASN A 482 21.25 -3.73 -29.48
N GLU A 483 21.09 -3.51 -28.17
CA GLU A 483 19.81 -3.23 -27.51
C GLU A 483 19.48 -1.75 -27.67
N ARG A 484 18.80 -1.40 -28.78
CA ARG A 484 18.63 0.00 -29.19
C ARG A 484 17.94 0.87 -28.15
N GLU A 485 16.89 0.38 -27.52
CA GLU A 485 16.11 1.15 -26.54
C GLU A 485 16.92 1.45 -25.27
N LEU A 486 17.71 0.46 -24.82
CA LEU A 486 18.68 0.64 -23.74
C LEU A 486 19.73 1.71 -24.12
N VAL A 487 20.34 1.60 -25.30
CA VAL A 487 21.35 2.58 -25.77
C VAL A 487 20.74 3.98 -25.89
N ARG A 488 19.50 4.09 -26.36
CA ARG A 488 18.75 5.35 -26.44
C ARG A 488 18.60 6.00 -25.06
N ASN A 489 18.15 5.24 -24.06
CA ASN A 489 17.99 5.72 -22.68
C ASN A 489 19.33 6.11 -22.05
N MET A 490 20.37 5.30 -22.24
CA MET A 490 21.73 5.62 -21.78
C MET A 490 22.22 6.93 -22.40
N MET A 491 22.08 7.11 -23.71
CA MET A 491 22.52 8.32 -24.39
C MET A 491 21.73 9.56 -24.00
N GLY A 492 20.43 9.42 -23.70
CA GLY A 492 19.63 10.50 -23.13
C GLY A 492 20.21 11.02 -21.81
N LEU A 493 20.56 10.11 -20.90
CA LEU A 493 21.21 10.46 -19.63
C LEU A 493 22.58 11.13 -19.85
N ILE A 494 23.42 10.59 -20.72
CA ILE A 494 24.73 11.19 -21.02
C ILE A 494 24.55 12.59 -21.61
N GLY A 495 23.51 12.82 -22.41
CA GLY A 495 23.08 14.14 -22.87
C GLY A 495 22.92 15.12 -21.71
N ASN A 496 22.13 14.76 -20.69
CA ASN A 496 21.92 15.59 -19.51
C ASN A 496 23.23 15.92 -18.76
N ILE A 497 24.18 14.98 -18.71
CA ILE A 497 25.50 15.23 -18.09
C ILE A 497 26.31 16.20 -18.94
N ALA A 498 26.35 16.00 -20.27
CA ALA A 498 27.06 16.88 -21.20
C ALA A 498 26.51 18.31 -21.12
N GLU A 499 25.22 18.46 -20.79
CA GLU A 499 24.63 19.76 -20.58
C GLU A 499 25.11 20.50 -19.32
N VAL A 500 25.81 19.86 -18.38
CA VAL A 500 26.30 20.52 -17.17
C VAL A 500 27.78 20.89 -17.33
N ASP A 501 28.06 22.19 -17.50
CA ASP A 501 29.42 22.72 -17.79
C ASP A 501 30.48 22.21 -16.81
N SER A 502 30.17 22.18 -15.50
CA SER A 502 31.10 21.74 -14.45
C SER A 502 31.38 20.23 -14.46
N LEU A 503 30.47 19.42 -15.01
CA LEU A 503 30.57 17.96 -15.05
C LEU A 503 31.10 17.43 -16.39
N ARG A 504 31.05 18.24 -17.46
CA ARG A 504 31.41 17.82 -18.81
C ARG A 504 32.84 17.29 -18.94
N SER A 505 33.77 17.80 -18.13
CA SER A 505 35.15 17.30 -18.05
C SER A 505 35.24 15.78 -17.78
N GLN A 506 34.23 15.19 -17.11
CA GLN A 506 34.17 13.75 -16.86
C GLN A 506 33.94 12.93 -18.14
N LEU A 507 33.40 13.53 -19.20
CA LEU A 507 33.19 12.91 -20.50
C LEU A 507 34.43 13.01 -21.42
N MET A 508 35.42 13.82 -21.06
CA MET A 508 36.65 14.03 -21.85
C MET A 508 37.62 12.85 -21.70
N ASN A 509 37.23 11.70 -22.26
CA ASN A 509 38.00 10.47 -22.32
C ASN A 509 37.90 9.85 -23.72
N ASP A 510 39.02 9.34 -24.25
CA ASP A 510 39.10 8.80 -25.61
C ASP A 510 38.10 7.66 -25.86
N ASP A 511 37.84 6.79 -24.88
CA ASP A 511 36.93 5.65 -25.06
C ASP A 511 35.47 6.11 -25.17
N TYR A 512 35.07 7.10 -24.38
CA TYR A 512 33.75 7.73 -24.52
C TYR A 512 33.60 8.46 -25.84
N VAL A 513 34.61 9.23 -26.26
CA VAL A 513 34.58 9.94 -27.56
C VAL A 513 34.48 8.95 -28.73
N LYS A 514 35.15 7.79 -28.67
CA LYS A 514 35.02 6.73 -29.68
C LYS A 514 33.59 6.18 -29.73
N ILE A 515 33.00 5.88 -28.57
CA ILE A 515 31.63 5.37 -28.47
C ILE A 515 30.65 6.37 -29.09
N PHE A 516 30.70 7.64 -28.66
CA PHE A 516 29.79 8.66 -29.17
C PHE A 516 29.99 8.89 -30.67
N SER A 517 31.23 8.92 -31.15
CA SER A 517 31.52 9.08 -32.58
C SER A 517 30.99 7.91 -33.41
N ALA A 518 31.12 6.67 -32.92
CA ALA A 518 30.59 5.48 -33.60
C ALA A 518 29.06 5.48 -33.67
N LEU A 519 28.38 6.05 -32.67
CA LEU A 519 26.92 6.16 -32.62
C LEU A 519 26.34 7.18 -33.61
N LEU A 520 27.16 8.08 -34.18
CA LEU A 520 26.69 9.05 -35.18
C LEU A 520 26.20 8.39 -36.46
N ASP A 521 26.80 7.26 -36.85
CA ASP A 521 26.47 6.53 -38.08
C ASP A 521 25.25 5.59 -37.89
N LEU A 522 24.72 5.47 -36.66
CA LEU A 522 23.58 4.61 -36.36
C LEU A 522 22.25 5.35 -36.66
N VAL A 523 21.80 5.22 -37.90
CA VAL A 523 20.59 5.90 -38.45
C VAL A 523 19.50 4.90 -38.89
N GLU A 524 19.71 3.61 -38.64
CA GLU A 524 18.72 2.57 -38.99
C GLU A 524 17.45 2.72 -38.13
N ASP A 525 16.28 2.82 -38.78
CA ASP A 525 14.91 2.98 -38.24
C ASP A 525 14.60 4.26 -37.44
N SER A 526 15.55 4.86 -36.72
CA SER A 526 15.39 6.13 -35.98
C SER A 526 16.71 6.89 -35.84
N ILE A 527 16.65 8.22 -35.84
CA ILE A 527 17.82 9.09 -35.63
C ILE A 527 18.09 9.38 -34.14
N GLU A 528 17.31 8.88 -33.19
CA GLU A 528 17.38 9.35 -31.79
C GLU A 528 18.72 9.08 -31.11
N ILE A 529 19.32 7.91 -31.36
CA ILE A 529 20.62 7.56 -30.78
C ILE A 529 21.72 8.45 -31.37
N SER A 530 21.76 8.59 -32.70
CA SER A 530 22.72 9.44 -33.41
C SER A 530 22.53 10.92 -33.09
N TYR A 531 21.29 11.37 -32.93
CA TYR A 531 20.91 12.72 -32.49
C TYR A 531 21.40 13.03 -31.08
N ASN A 532 21.14 12.15 -30.11
CA ASN A 532 21.61 12.32 -28.74
C ASN A 532 23.14 12.29 -28.67
N SER A 533 23.77 11.39 -29.43
CA SER A 533 25.23 11.32 -29.51
C SER A 533 25.86 12.59 -30.09
N ALA A 534 25.28 13.13 -31.16
CA ALA A 534 25.71 14.41 -31.72
C ALA A 534 25.52 15.56 -30.73
N GLY A 535 24.44 15.54 -29.92
CA GLY A 535 24.23 16.52 -28.86
C GLY A 535 25.29 16.48 -27.77
N VAL A 536 25.62 15.27 -27.29
CA VAL A 536 26.72 15.05 -26.33
C VAL A 536 28.03 15.61 -26.89
N LEU A 537 28.38 15.23 -28.12
CA LEU A 537 29.62 15.70 -28.76
C LEU A 537 29.59 17.21 -29.04
N ALA A 538 28.44 17.77 -29.42
CA ALA A 538 28.25 19.21 -29.62
C ALA A 538 28.50 20.00 -28.33
N HIS A 539 28.06 19.49 -27.18
CA HIS A 539 28.38 20.07 -25.87
C HIS A 539 29.87 19.90 -25.51
N MET A 540 30.49 18.77 -25.84
CA MET A 540 31.92 18.55 -25.56
C MET A 540 32.84 19.44 -26.39
N VAL A 541 32.61 19.56 -27.71
CA VAL A 541 33.44 20.42 -28.57
C VAL A 541 33.26 21.91 -28.25
N SER A 542 32.18 22.29 -27.55
CA SER A 542 31.93 23.68 -27.15
C SER A 542 32.90 24.20 -26.08
N ASP A 543 33.51 23.31 -25.28
CA ASP A 543 34.51 23.67 -24.24
C ASP A 543 35.80 24.27 -24.80
N GLY A 544 35.99 24.23 -26.12
CA GLY A 544 37.14 24.81 -26.80
C GLY A 544 38.35 23.89 -26.84
N GLU A 545 39.40 24.35 -27.50
CA GLU A 545 40.59 23.54 -27.81
C GLU A 545 41.33 23.05 -26.55
N ASP A 546 41.35 23.86 -25.49
CA ASP A 546 42.08 23.57 -24.26
C ASP A 546 41.58 22.31 -23.55
N ALA A 547 40.27 22.09 -23.53
CA ALA A 547 39.67 20.89 -22.94
C ALA A 547 40.03 19.60 -23.70
N TRP A 548 40.41 19.71 -24.98
CA TRP A 548 40.71 18.58 -25.86
C TRP A 548 42.20 18.24 -25.93
N ARG A 549 43.07 19.00 -25.27
CA ARG A 549 44.54 18.85 -25.36
C ARG A 549 45.06 17.46 -24.99
N ASN A 550 44.38 16.78 -24.07
CA ASN A 550 44.80 15.48 -23.53
C ASN A 550 44.17 14.28 -24.26
N LEU A 551 43.30 14.52 -25.25
CA LEU A 551 42.65 13.46 -26.03
C LEU A 551 43.49 13.09 -27.25
N THR A 552 43.49 11.81 -27.61
CA THR A 552 44.11 11.35 -28.86
C THR A 552 43.28 11.76 -30.08
N ILE A 553 41.95 11.71 -29.95
CA ILE A 553 41.02 12.12 -31.00
C ILE A 553 41.00 13.65 -31.09
N LYS A 554 41.15 14.18 -32.31
CA LYS A 554 41.19 15.62 -32.53
C LYS A 554 39.79 16.23 -32.51
N ARG A 555 39.64 17.37 -31.85
CA ARG A 555 38.40 18.14 -31.76
C ARG A 555 37.82 18.43 -33.15
N GLU A 556 38.67 18.77 -34.12
CA GLU A 556 38.29 19.08 -35.50
C GLU A 556 37.69 17.86 -36.21
N GLN A 557 38.22 16.66 -35.94
CA GLN A 557 37.68 15.42 -36.50
C GLN A 557 36.28 15.15 -35.98
N VAL A 558 36.07 15.33 -34.67
CA VAL A 558 34.74 15.18 -34.05
C VAL A 558 33.77 16.22 -34.59
N MET A 559 34.18 17.49 -34.69
CA MET A 559 33.35 18.55 -35.27
C MET A 559 32.93 18.25 -36.71
N ALA A 560 33.83 17.72 -37.54
CA ALA A 560 33.52 17.30 -38.90
C ALA A 560 32.52 16.12 -38.93
N SER A 561 32.67 15.14 -38.03
CA SER A 561 31.75 14.00 -37.92
C SER A 561 30.34 14.42 -37.50
N ILE A 562 30.21 15.34 -36.54
CA ILE A 562 28.91 15.90 -36.13
C ILE A 562 28.21 16.53 -37.33
N VAL A 563 28.90 17.41 -38.06
CA VAL A 563 28.32 18.10 -39.23
C VAL A 563 27.90 17.09 -40.30
N LYS A 564 28.78 16.14 -40.63
CA LYS A 564 28.48 15.08 -41.60
C LYS A 564 27.22 14.32 -41.20
N ALA A 565 27.07 13.93 -39.93
CA ALA A 565 25.90 13.20 -39.46
C ALA A 565 24.62 14.05 -39.54
N THR A 566 24.66 15.29 -39.04
CA THR A 566 23.50 16.20 -39.06
C THR A 566 22.98 16.49 -40.46
N GLU A 567 23.86 16.54 -41.46
CA GLU A 567 23.49 16.79 -42.86
C GLU A 567 22.80 15.60 -43.53
N THR A 568 22.91 14.39 -42.97
CA THR A 568 22.23 13.20 -43.50
C THR A 568 20.79 13.04 -43.01
N TRP A 569 20.43 13.71 -41.91
CA TRP A 569 19.12 13.56 -41.31
C TRP A 569 18.06 14.39 -42.03
N ARG A 570 16.85 13.83 -42.16
CA ARG A 570 15.73 14.59 -42.68
C ARG A 570 15.13 15.47 -41.59
N LEU A 571 14.81 16.72 -41.94
CA LEU A 571 14.22 17.68 -41.02
C LEU A 571 12.79 17.35 -40.59
N ASP A 572 12.05 16.54 -41.36
CA ASP A 572 10.70 16.09 -41.04
C ASP A 572 10.67 14.79 -40.20
N THR A 573 11.84 14.26 -39.82
CA THR A 573 11.94 13.09 -38.94
C THR A 573 11.46 13.44 -37.53
N ARG A 574 10.38 12.81 -37.08
CA ARG A 574 9.89 12.89 -35.71
C ARG A 574 10.81 12.16 -34.74
N ARG A 575 11.01 12.73 -33.56
CA ARG A 575 11.73 12.11 -32.43
C ARG A 575 10.84 12.13 -31.20
N PHE A 576 10.90 11.08 -30.39
CA PHE A 576 10.26 10.96 -29.10
C PHE A 576 11.16 11.54 -27.99
N ILE A 577 11.52 12.82 -28.16
CA ILE A 577 12.33 13.59 -27.21
C ILE A 577 11.57 14.88 -26.87
N ASN A 578 11.28 15.09 -25.60
CA ASN A 578 10.56 16.26 -25.12
C ASN A 578 11.53 17.24 -24.43
N TYR A 579 11.64 18.45 -24.96
CA TYR A 579 12.45 19.51 -24.36
C TYR A 579 11.63 20.33 -23.37
N ARG A 580 12.03 20.33 -22.09
CA ARG A 580 11.46 21.22 -21.06
C ARG A 580 12.05 22.64 -21.13
N SER A 581 13.31 22.75 -21.57
CA SER A 581 14.01 24.00 -21.76
C SER A 581 14.86 23.99 -23.02
N PHE A 582 14.95 25.15 -23.67
CA PHE A 582 15.87 25.38 -24.79
C PHE A 582 17.21 25.95 -24.35
N ARG A 583 17.39 26.30 -23.08
CA ARG A 583 18.64 26.90 -22.59
C ARG A 583 19.90 26.09 -22.96
N PRO A 584 19.91 24.75 -22.82
CA PRO A 584 21.08 23.96 -23.19
C PRO A 584 21.42 24.05 -24.68
N ILE A 585 20.42 24.09 -25.56
CA ILE A 585 20.60 24.22 -27.01
C ILE A 585 21.03 25.66 -27.37
N LEU A 586 20.34 26.67 -26.84
CA LEU A 586 20.55 28.08 -27.19
C LEU A 586 21.96 28.57 -26.85
N ARG A 587 22.54 28.13 -25.72
CA ARG A 587 23.91 28.52 -25.33
C ARG A 587 25.01 28.04 -26.28
N LEU A 588 24.70 27.09 -27.19
CA LEU A 588 25.66 26.62 -28.19
C LEU A 588 25.73 27.55 -29.42
N LEU A 589 24.67 28.30 -29.67
CA LEU A 589 24.56 29.17 -30.85
C LEU A 589 25.60 30.30 -30.92
N PRO A 590 26.02 30.98 -29.83
CA PRO A 590 27.00 32.06 -29.92
C PRO A 590 28.46 31.58 -29.98
N LEU A 591 28.71 30.28 -30.15
CA LEU A 591 30.05 29.67 -30.06
C LEU A 591 30.68 29.41 -31.43
N TRP A 592 31.15 30.46 -32.12
CA TRP A 592 31.74 30.35 -33.46
C TRP A 592 33.03 29.51 -33.54
N HIS A 593 33.77 29.36 -32.44
CA HIS A 593 34.92 28.45 -32.40
C HIS A 593 34.50 26.97 -32.45
N ALA A 594 33.21 26.68 -32.27
CA ALA A 594 32.60 25.35 -32.26
C ALA A 594 31.47 25.26 -33.30
N TYR A 595 31.80 25.46 -34.57
CA TYR A 595 30.83 25.48 -35.68
C TYR A 595 29.91 24.25 -35.73
N ALA A 596 30.41 23.08 -35.31
CA ALA A 596 29.62 21.86 -35.25
C ALA A 596 28.53 21.90 -34.15
N SER A 597 28.83 22.52 -33.00
CA SER A 597 27.84 22.77 -31.95
C SER A 597 26.72 23.67 -32.45
N GLN A 598 27.07 24.73 -33.18
CA GLN A 598 26.09 25.62 -33.82
C GLN A 598 25.22 24.86 -34.83
N HIS A 599 25.82 24.01 -35.66
CA HIS A 599 25.10 23.22 -36.65
C HIS A 599 24.07 22.28 -36.00
N TRP A 600 24.50 21.45 -35.05
CA TRP A 600 23.58 20.55 -34.34
C TRP A 600 22.48 21.32 -33.62
N ALA A 601 22.82 22.39 -32.89
CA ALA A 601 21.86 23.16 -32.11
C ALA A 601 20.79 23.82 -33.00
N VAL A 602 21.19 24.47 -34.10
CA VAL A 602 20.22 25.10 -35.00
C VAL A 602 19.42 24.05 -35.79
N TRP A 603 20.01 22.90 -36.13
CA TRP A 603 19.28 21.79 -36.74
C TRP A 603 18.20 21.25 -35.79
N ALA A 604 18.51 21.09 -34.50
CA ALA A 604 17.55 20.65 -33.48
C ALA A 604 16.35 21.61 -33.40
N LEU A 605 16.59 22.92 -33.36
CA LEU A 605 15.53 23.94 -33.39
C LEU A 605 14.72 23.90 -34.69
N ALA A 606 15.38 23.75 -35.84
CA ALA A 606 14.72 23.69 -37.15
C ALA A 606 13.81 22.47 -37.26
N ASN A 607 14.27 21.31 -36.80
CA ASN A 607 13.46 20.11 -36.77
C ASN A 607 12.26 20.24 -35.82
N LEU A 608 12.45 20.69 -34.57
CA LEU A 608 11.34 20.85 -33.61
C LEU A 608 10.25 21.82 -34.10
N THR A 609 10.66 22.93 -34.71
CA THR A 609 9.73 23.90 -35.31
C THR A 609 9.08 23.43 -36.60
N THR A 610 9.51 22.30 -37.17
CA THR A 610 8.94 21.69 -38.38
C THR A 610 8.04 20.49 -38.05
N THR A 611 8.42 19.64 -37.08
CA THR A 611 7.69 18.40 -36.77
C THR A 611 6.61 18.57 -35.72
N ASP A 612 6.82 19.49 -34.78
CA ASP A 612 6.02 19.70 -33.57
C ASP A 612 5.74 21.21 -33.39
N GLU A 613 5.30 21.84 -34.50
CA GLU A 613 5.28 23.29 -34.73
C GLU A 613 4.69 24.08 -33.56
N SER A 614 3.48 23.73 -33.10
CA SER A 614 2.73 24.57 -32.17
C SER A 614 3.41 24.79 -30.80
N PRO A 615 3.71 23.76 -29.98
CA PRO A 615 4.30 23.96 -28.66
C PRO A 615 5.69 24.59 -28.71
N TYR A 616 6.52 24.22 -29.68
CA TYR A 616 7.91 24.67 -29.73
C TYR A 616 8.08 26.03 -30.41
N CYS A 617 7.27 26.38 -31.42
CA CYS A 617 7.25 27.74 -31.97
C CYS A 617 6.79 28.76 -30.91
N VAL A 618 5.78 28.42 -30.07
CA VAL A 618 5.39 29.26 -28.92
C VAL A 618 6.59 29.52 -28.02
N ALA A 619 7.21 28.45 -27.53
CA ALA A 619 8.30 28.55 -26.57
C ALA A 619 9.48 29.35 -27.15
N LEU A 620 9.91 29.05 -28.38
CA LEU A 620 10.99 29.77 -29.04
C LEU A 620 10.65 31.23 -29.33
N TYR A 621 9.42 31.54 -29.73
CA TYR A 621 8.96 32.91 -29.93
C TYR A 621 9.15 33.75 -28.65
N TYR A 622 8.78 33.20 -27.49
CA TYR A 622 9.02 33.87 -26.22
C TYR A 622 10.52 34.05 -25.96
N TYR A 623 11.35 33.01 -26.12
CA TYR A 623 12.81 33.12 -25.94
C TYR A 623 13.43 34.20 -26.83
N VAL A 624 13.11 34.21 -28.12
CA VAL A 624 13.63 35.19 -29.10
C VAL A 624 13.20 36.62 -28.76
N ARG A 625 11.98 36.82 -28.25
CA ARG A 625 11.47 38.16 -27.91
C ARG A 625 11.89 38.70 -26.54
N THR A 626 12.15 37.82 -25.58
CA THR A 626 12.31 38.23 -24.17
C THR A 626 13.72 38.08 -23.62
N TRP A 627 14.56 37.18 -24.15
CA TRP A 627 15.86 36.88 -23.53
C TRP A 627 17.03 36.70 -24.51
N ASP A 628 16.81 36.27 -25.76
CA ASP A 628 17.93 35.80 -26.58
C ASP A 628 17.72 35.94 -28.11
N LEU A 629 18.29 37.00 -28.73
CA LEU A 629 18.30 37.21 -30.19
C LEU A 629 19.35 36.33 -30.91
N THR A 630 19.95 35.33 -30.26
CA THR A 630 21.10 34.62 -30.84
C THR A 630 20.75 33.86 -32.13
N VAL A 631 19.53 33.33 -32.28
CA VAL A 631 19.08 32.73 -33.57
C VAL A 631 19.10 33.77 -34.69
N LEU A 632 18.68 35.02 -34.40
CA LEU A 632 18.72 36.13 -35.37
C LEU A 632 20.16 36.54 -35.69
N HIS A 633 21.05 36.56 -34.70
CA HIS A 633 22.47 36.87 -34.91
C HIS A 633 23.15 35.90 -35.88
N LEU A 634 22.77 34.62 -35.88
CA LEU A 634 23.32 33.64 -36.82
C LEU A 634 23.05 34.01 -38.28
N VAL A 635 21.92 34.64 -38.58
CA VAL A 635 21.55 35.04 -39.95
C VAL A 635 22.49 36.11 -40.50
N TYR A 636 22.85 37.09 -39.67
CA TYR A 636 23.61 38.27 -40.09
C TYR A 636 25.12 38.17 -39.85
N ASP A 637 25.59 37.29 -38.97
CA ASP A 637 27.01 37.18 -38.67
C ASP A 637 27.77 36.51 -39.85
N VAL A 638 28.87 37.17 -40.26
CA VAL A 638 29.71 36.74 -41.39
C VAL A 638 30.48 35.45 -41.11
N ARG A 639 30.67 35.10 -39.83
CA ARG A 639 31.37 33.87 -39.41
C ARG A 639 30.45 32.65 -39.46
N THR A 640 29.13 32.83 -39.55
CA THR A 640 28.17 31.73 -39.64
C THR A 640 28.29 31.03 -40.99
N THR A 641 28.36 29.70 -40.97
CA THR A 641 28.41 28.88 -42.18
C THR A 641 27.07 28.90 -42.92
N GLU A 642 27.09 28.68 -44.23
CA GLU A 642 25.88 28.74 -45.06
C GLU A 642 24.80 27.70 -44.67
N PRO A 643 25.13 26.44 -44.35
CA PRO A 643 24.14 25.48 -43.85
C PRO A 643 23.44 25.94 -42.56
N VAL A 644 24.20 26.49 -41.61
CA VAL A 644 23.67 27.01 -40.33
C VAL A 644 22.77 28.21 -40.58
N ARG A 645 23.18 29.14 -41.46
CA ARG A 645 22.37 30.31 -41.84
C ARG A 645 21.03 29.89 -42.44
N ARG A 646 21.02 28.88 -43.32
CA ARG A 646 19.80 28.34 -43.94
C ARG A 646 18.84 27.75 -42.91
N LEU A 647 19.34 26.95 -41.99
CA LEU A 647 18.52 26.35 -40.93
C LEU A 647 18.01 27.42 -39.95
N ALA A 648 18.81 28.42 -39.60
CA ALA A 648 18.38 29.55 -38.77
C ALA A 648 17.23 30.36 -39.41
N LEU A 649 17.33 30.64 -40.72
CA LEU A 649 16.26 31.28 -41.49
C LEU A 649 14.98 30.43 -41.48
N MET A 650 15.10 29.11 -41.55
CA MET A 650 13.95 28.20 -41.46
C MET A 650 13.27 28.27 -40.09
N VAL A 651 14.04 28.25 -38.99
CA VAL A 651 13.49 28.41 -37.63
C VAL A 651 12.69 29.71 -37.52
N LEU A 652 13.26 30.83 -37.98
CA LEU A 652 12.60 32.13 -37.94
C LEU A 652 11.33 32.15 -38.81
N SER A 653 11.41 31.59 -40.02
CA SER A 653 10.26 31.47 -40.92
C SER A 653 9.13 30.62 -40.32
N ASN A 654 9.46 29.51 -39.65
CA ASN A 654 8.47 28.66 -39.00
C ASN A 654 7.76 29.38 -37.85
N ILE A 655 8.53 30.13 -37.04
CA ILE A 655 7.98 30.97 -35.96
C ILE A 655 7.08 32.07 -36.54
N GLU A 656 7.51 32.77 -37.60
CA GLU A 656 6.71 33.81 -38.26
C GLU A 656 5.42 33.26 -38.86
N ASN A 657 5.49 32.13 -39.58
CA ASN A 657 4.33 31.45 -40.15
C ASN A 657 3.32 31.06 -39.06
N TRP A 658 3.82 30.53 -37.95
CA TRP A 658 3.00 30.18 -36.79
C TRP A 658 2.31 31.41 -36.16
N VAL A 659 3.01 32.53 -36.01
CA VAL A 659 2.42 33.80 -35.53
C VAL A 659 1.35 34.32 -36.49
N CYS A 660 1.61 34.31 -37.79
CA CYS A 660 0.64 34.70 -38.82
C CYS A 660 -0.62 33.82 -38.79
N ALA A 661 -0.46 32.51 -38.59
CA ALA A 661 -1.60 31.58 -38.47
C ALA A 661 -2.47 31.90 -37.24
N LEU A 662 -1.88 32.23 -36.09
CA LEU A 662 -2.62 32.67 -34.91
C LEU A 662 -3.41 33.96 -35.13
N GLN A 663 -2.78 34.95 -35.78
CA GLN A 663 -3.43 36.23 -36.07
C GLN A 663 -4.63 36.07 -37.01
N ASN A 664 -4.53 35.17 -38.01
CA ASN A 664 -5.63 34.85 -38.91
C ASN A 664 -6.77 34.05 -38.25
N CYS A 665 -6.48 33.23 -37.24
CA CYS A 665 -7.50 32.52 -36.45
C CYS A 665 -8.22 33.43 -35.43
N SER A 666 -7.69 34.62 -35.12
CA SER A 666 -8.30 35.57 -34.17
C SER A 666 -9.42 36.43 -34.80
N PHE A 667 -9.64 36.30 -36.11
CA PHE A 667 -10.61 37.05 -36.90
C PHE A 667 -11.85 36.23 -37.32
N PHE A 668 -12.00 35.01 -36.82
CA PHE A 668 -13.18 34.15 -37.04
C PHE A 668 -13.94 33.84 -35.74
#